data_AF-A0A1W5CVS6-F1
#
_entry.id   AF-A0A1W5CVS6-F1
#
_cell.length_a   1.000
_cell.length_b   1.000
_cell.length_c   1.000
_cell.angle_alpha   90.00
_cell.angle_beta   90.00
_cell.angle_gamma   90.00
#
_symmetry.space_group_name_H-M   'P 1'
#
loop_
_entity.id
_entity.type
_entity.pdbx_description
1 polymer ?
#
loop_
_entity_poly.entity_id
_entity_poly.type
_entity_poly.pdbx_seq_one_letter_code
_entity_poly.pdbx_strand_id
1 'polypeptide(L)'
;MATSAAAGLLGRQLKQMQSDKDIPGISCGLVGNNVFEWEVMLMICDECKFYGGGFFRAQLSFPPEYPHLPPKMKFHTPIFHPNGNLSSFPSSFFLHPRPRSINQLIPPSPVYPSGEVCISILHPPEEDKYGYESAAERWSPVQTPETIILSVISMLSSPNDESPANVEAARLWREDTKEFRKRCLSSLLHREYMMLPAKDTDAAIAVNESLTDNPTDTSSNDRPHFQRLQSFHSRYLSRETYSGSLIINLLAFLLPALYSTLSKLWIAYIDPTQVVTTDIYTYIGVVTEVLNDGLPRSAWLIIGDRTTRSVPSRLALSYTLILVQTVLGALMTLAFIAASTQVAAAFVPPQVRAASITYVRISSVQALSSAIQVAVADCTRALDSPDVPLLISSISVVVNIVLDLLIISKFHVGAWTPTINDQALIRLACDMSSALAGLVYFGGVARKMRRRAAGGEERAGLGFKAFKVLARPSVYTFAESAIRNSLYLWLVSKIISLGAAYGTAWGVFNTIRWGLVMVPVQALEASTLAFVGHNWGRWRARAGVGLRRPKAEGKEVIEIVRPALISCIIALAVEVPLCVCLSLWGMEAFSYYLSGSTEVALIAKKMWKNIDWCYIFYGVLTQLAAILLATNPRWYLYQALGSNILWVLPWAIVMTKVQMSQAHAWKYYSIIFGGALVFDFFDVSIVLVLWAWRLMKGKMTLPRIHNTL
;
A
#
# COMPACT_ATOMS: atom_id res chain seq x y z
N MET A 1 37.43 42.37 -6.86
CA MET A 1 36.27 43.07 -7.45
C MET A 1 35.46 43.64 -6.30
N ALA A 2 35.32 44.97 -6.22
CA ALA A 2 34.51 45.61 -5.19
C ALA A 2 33.04 45.22 -5.41
N THR A 3 32.46 44.46 -4.49
CA THR A 3 31.02 44.20 -4.46
C THR A 3 30.29 45.53 -4.29
N SER A 4 29.39 45.90 -5.20
CA SER A 4 28.59 47.13 -5.05
C SER A 4 27.82 47.10 -3.72
N ALA A 5 27.55 48.26 -3.12
CA ALA A 5 26.77 48.33 -1.87
C ALA A 5 25.41 47.62 -2.00
N ALA A 6 24.77 47.71 -3.18
CA ALA A 6 23.55 46.99 -3.53
C ALA A 6 23.73 45.46 -3.48
N ALA A 7 24.82 44.93 -4.05
CA ALA A 7 25.13 43.50 -4.01
C ALA A 7 25.33 42.99 -2.56
N GLY A 8 25.97 43.80 -1.71
CA GLY A 8 26.14 43.49 -0.28
C GLY A 8 24.82 43.48 0.49
N LEU A 9 23.92 44.43 0.20
CA LEU A 9 22.58 44.50 0.80
C LEU A 9 21.70 43.31 0.36
N LEU A 10 21.65 43.03 -0.94
CA LEU A 10 20.88 41.92 -1.51
C LEU A 10 21.36 40.57 -0.96
N GLY A 11 22.68 40.37 -0.81
CA GLY A 11 23.21 39.16 -0.19
C GLY A 11 22.74 38.94 1.26
N ARG A 12 22.59 40.02 2.04
CA ARG A 12 22.06 39.95 3.41
C ARG A 12 20.56 39.66 3.41
N GLN A 13 19.79 40.36 2.57
CA GLN A 13 18.34 40.15 2.46
C GLN A 13 17.99 38.76 1.92
N LEU A 14 18.78 38.20 1.00
CA LEU A 14 18.60 36.83 0.52
C LEU A 14 18.82 35.82 1.65
N LYS A 15 19.89 36.00 2.42
CA LYS A 15 20.18 35.13 3.56
C LYS A 15 19.07 35.22 4.61
N GLN A 16 18.55 36.41 4.87
CA GLN A 16 17.40 36.62 5.74
C GLN A 16 16.20 35.82 5.23
N MET A 17 15.78 36.04 3.98
CA MET A 17 14.67 35.32 3.33
C MET A 17 14.83 33.79 3.35
N GLN A 18 16.06 33.27 3.29
CA GLN A 18 16.33 31.82 3.36
C GLN A 18 16.34 31.27 4.79
N SER A 19 16.63 32.11 5.78
CA SER A 19 16.69 31.72 7.20
C SER A 19 15.39 31.98 7.96
N ASP A 20 14.53 32.82 7.42
CA ASP A 20 13.30 33.25 8.05
C ASP A 20 12.27 32.11 8.09
N LYS A 21 11.73 31.84 9.28
CA LYS A 21 10.72 30.79 9.50
C LYS A 21 9.31 31.35 9.56
N ASP A 22 9.17 32.67 9.60
CA ASP A 22 7.90 33.35 9.86
C ASP A 22 7.05 33.49 8.59
N ILE A 23 7.60 33.16 7.42
CA ILE A 23 6.90 33.25 6.13
C ILE A 23 6.78 31.86 5.48
N PRO A 24 5.78 31.05 5.90
CA PRO A 24 5.57 29.74 5.34
C PRO A 24 5.14 29.85 3.87
N GLY A 25 5.74 29.03 3.01
CA GLY A 25 5.33 28.93 1.61
C GLY A 25 6.22 29.66 0.59
N ILE A 26 7.31 30.32 1.01
CA ILE A 26 8.21 31.03 0.10
C ILE A 26 9.57 30.33 0.05
N SER A 27 10.12 30.15 -1.14
CA SER A 27 11.51 29.73 -1.34
C SER A 27 12.19 30.65 -2.34
N CYS A 28 13.39 31.14 -2.01
CA CYS A 28 14.15 32.07 -2.84
C CYS A 28 15.58 31.56 -3.09
N GLY A 29 16.03 31.66 -4.33
CA GLY A 29 17.40 31.32 -4.75
C GLY A 29 17.92 32.30 -5.80
N LEU A 30 19.21 32.21 -6.12
CA LEU A 30 19.79 32.99 -7.21
C LEU A 30 19.59 32.27 -8.53
N VAL A 31 19.35 33.03 -9.60
CA VAL A 31 19.44 32.51 -10.96
C VAL A 31 20.92 32.44 -11.33
N GLY A 32 21.50 31.25 -11.20
CA GLY A 32 22.95 31.05 -11.36
C GLY A 32 23.75 31.66 -10.21
N ASN A 33 24.79 32.44 -10.53
CA ASN A 33 25.66 33.12 -9.54
C ASN A 33 25.45 34.65 -9.50
N ASN A 34 24.33 35.16 -10.02
CA ASN A 34 24.05 36.60 -10.06
C ASN A 34 23.17 37.03 -8.88
N VAL A 35 23.70 37.87 -7.98
CA VAL A 35 22.97 38.36 -6.79
C VAL A 35 21.83 39.33 -7.12
N PHE A 36 21.78 39.86 -8.35
CA PHE A 36 20.72 40.75 -8.83
C PHE A 36 19.55 40.01 -9.50
N GLU A 37 19.61 38.69 -9.63
CA GLU A 37 18.57 37.88 -10.29
C GLU A 37 18.14 36.75 -9.38
N TRP A 38 16.92 36.82 -8.85
CA TRP A 38 16.38 35.88 -7.89
C TRP A 38 15.28 35.05 -8.53
N GLU A 39 15.27 33.77 -8.20
CA GLU A 39 14.20 32.85 -8.48
C GLU A 39 13.38 32.64 -7.21
N VAL A 40 12.08 32.89 -7.29
CA VAL A 40 11.15 32.81 -6.18
C VAL A 40 10.09 31.75 -6.49
N MET A 41 9.90 30.83 -5.58
CA MET A 41 8.82 29.84 -5.62
C MET A 41 7.80 30.19 -4.53
N LEU A 42 6.57 30.46 -4.96
CA LEU A 42 5.45 30.81 -4.09
C LEU A 42 4.50 29.62 -3.98
N MET A 43 4.35 29.09 -2.77
CA MET A 43 3.37 28.07 -2.40
C MET A 43 2.22 28.78 -1.71
N ILE A 44 1.10 28.91 -2.42
CA ILE A 44 -0.05 29.66 -1.91
C ILE A 44 -0.84 28.80 -0.94
N CYS A 45 -1.12 29.34 0.24
CA CYS A 45 -1.90 28.68 1.28
C CYS A 45 -3.28 28.21 0.75
N ASP A 46 -3.72 27.03 1.19
CA ASP A 46 -5.01 26.44 0.80
C ASP A 46 -6.22 27.31 1.16
N GLU A 47 -6.06 28.26 2.09
CA GLU A 47 -7.08 29.25 2.47
C GLU A 47 -7.31 30.32 1.39
N CYS A 48 -6.40 30.48 0.42
CA CYS A 48 -6.55 31.42 -0.68
C CYS A 48 -7.64 30.93 -1.66
N LYS A 49 -8.72 31.71 -1.78
CA LYS A 49 -9.98 31.31 -2.42
C LYS A 49 -9.85 30.83 -3.88
N PHE A 50 -8.93 31.40 -4.67
CA PHE A 50 -8.82 31.13 -6.12
C PHE A 50 -7.51 30.48 -6.56
N TYR A 51 -6.45 30.64 -5.76
CA TYR A 51 -5.10 30.17 -6.09
C TYR A 51 -4.52 29.25 -5.01
N GLY A 52 -5.30 28.85 -4.00
CA GLY A 52 -4.87 27.96 -2.92
C GLY A 52 -4.34 26.62 -3.43
N GLY A 53 -3.26 26.14 -2.80
CA GLY A 53 -2.51 24.95 -3.24
C GLY A 53 -1.67 25.17 -4.51
N GLY A 54 -1.70 26.38 -5.09
CA GLY A 54 -0.95 26.73 -6.29
C GLY A 54 0.53 26.97 -6.04
N PHE A 55 1.37 26.52 -6.99
CA PHE A 55 2.81 26.73 -7.00
C PHE A 55 3.20 27.68 -8.13
N PHE A 56 3.61 28.90 -7.79
CA PHE A 56 3.98 29.90 -8.77
C PHE A 56 5.48 30.17 -8.74
N ARG A 57 6.15 29.85 -9.85
CA ARG A 57 7.54 30.22 -10.07
C ARG A 57 7.59 31.63 -10.64
N ALA A 58 8.36 32.50 -10.01
CA ALA A 58 8.58 33.88 -10.41
C ALA A 58 10.06 34.22 -10.39
N GLN A 59 10.43 35.27 -11.11
CA GLN A 59 11.78 35.84 -11.13
C GLN A 59 11.72 37.29 -10.67
N LEU A 60 12.63 37.66 -9.77
CA LEU A 60 12.85 39.03 -9.29
C LEU A 60 14.18 39.54 -9.83
N SER A 61 14.14 40.62 -10.59
CA SER A 61 15.33 41.25 -11.21
C SER A 61 15.57 42.61 -10.59
N PHE A 62 16.74 42.81 -9.97
CA PHE A 62 17.09 44.02 -9.23
C PHE A 62 18.00 44.94 -10.06
N PRO A 63 17.75 46.26 -10.08
CA PRO A 63 18.67 47.21 -10.72
C PRO A 63 19.96 47.39 -9.89
N PRO A 64 21.08 47.79 -10.51
CA PRO A 64 22.32 48.13 -9.80
C PRO A 64 22.14 49.22 -8.74
N GLU A 65 21.15 50.10 -8.91
CA GLU A 65 20.81 51.21 -8.04
C GLU A 65 19.89 50.81 -6.86
N TYR A 66 19.56 49.53 -6.69
CA TYR A 66 18.76 49.04 -5.56
C TYR A 66 19.40 49.43 -4.20
N PRO A 67 18.66 49.96 -3.22
CA PRO A 67 17.19 50.06 -3.13
C PRO A 67 16.58 51.38 -3.63
N HIS A 68 17.33 52.27 -4.31
CA HIS A 68 16.81 53.55 -4.77
C HIS A 68 15.80 53.43 -5.93
N LEU A 69 15.93 52.37 -6.75
CA LEU A 69 14.99 52.01 -7.81
C LEU A 69 14.33 50.65 -7.52
N PRO A 70 13.06 50.45 -7.94
CA PRO A 70 12.34 49.21 -7.71
C PRO A 70 12.92 48.04 -8.51
N PRO A 71 12.84 46.81 -7.98
CA PRO A 71 13.03 45.62 -8.77
C PRO A 71 11.82 45.35 -9.67
N LYS A 72 11.99 44.42 -10.61
CA LYS A 72 10.91 43.91 -11.46
C LYS A 72 10.60 42.47 -11.10
N MET A 73 9.32 42.09 -11.15
CA MET A 73 8.89 40.71 -10.91
C MET A 73 8.13 40.15 -12.11
N LYS A 74 8.41 38.91 -12.47
CA LYS A 74 7.75 38.20 -13.58
C LYS A 74 7.40 36.77 -13.17
N PHE A 75 6.16 36.36 -13.42
CA PHE A 75 5.79 34.95 -13.29
C PHE A 75 6.28 34.15 -14.50
N HIS A 76 6.87 32.98 -14.25
CA HIS A 76 7.14 31.98 -15.28
C HIS A 76 5.98 31.00 -15.41
N THR A 77 5.26 30.76 -14.31
CA THR A 77 4.00 30.00 -14.32
C THR A 77 2.89 30.83 -14.98
N PRO A 78 2.14 30.30 -15.96
CA PRO A 78 0.97 30.98 -16.50
C PRO A 78 -0.06 31.22 -15.40
N ILE A 79 -0.50 32.46 -15.24
CA ILE A 79 -1.51 32.84 -14.25
C ILE A 79 -2.60 33.66 -14.91
N PHE A 80 -3.86 33.33 -14.60
CA PHE A 80 -5.01 34.14 -14.96
C PHE A 80 -5.41 35.02 -13.77
N HIS A 81 -5.05 36.31 -13.78
CA HIS A 81 -5.27 37.24 -12.67
C HIS A 81 -5.55 38.68 -13.17
N PRO A 82 -6.38 39.51 -12.49
CA PRO A 82 -6.64 40.91 -12.86
C PRO A 82 -5.40 41.79 -13.00
N ASN A 83 -4.36 41.54 -12.20
CA ASN A 83 -3.09 42.29 -12.21
C ASN A 83 -1.92 41.56 -12.92
N GLY A 84 -2.20 40.53 -13.75
CA GLY A 84 -1.17 39.84 -14.54
C GLY A 84 -1.70 38.86 -15.60
N ASN A 85 -1.01 38.74 -16.74
CA ASN A 85 -1.34 37.76 -17.79
C ASN A 85 -0.08 37.29 -18.53
N LEU A 86 0.09 35.97 -18.72
CA LEU A 86 0.95 35.41 -19.77
C LEU A 86 0.06 34.85 -20.88
N SER A 87 -0.21 35.68 -21.88
CA SER A 87 -0.93 35.28 -23.08
C SER A 87 -0.01 34.53 -24.04
N SER A 88 -0.03 33.19 -23.96
CA SER A 88 0.24 32.35 -25.13
C SER A 88 -0.53 31.03 -25.03
N PHE A 89 -1.86 31.12 -25.09
CA PHE A 89 -2.70 29.99 -25.50
C PHE A 89 -2.86 30.04 -27.03
N PRO A 90 -2.48 29.00 -27.79
CA PRO A 90 -2.84 28.93 -29.20
C PRO A 90 -4.37 28.76 -29.34
N SER A 91 -4.95 29.53 -30.26
CA SER A 91 -6.39 29.69 -30.50
C SER A 91 -7.15 28.43 -30.97
N SER A 92 -6.56 27.23 -30.86
CA SER A 92 -7.10 25.99 -31.43
C SER A 92 -8.02 25.18 -30.50
N PHE A 93 -8.36 25.68 -29.31
CA PHE A 93 -9.20 24.97 -28.33
C PHE A 93 -10.65 25.49 -28.18
N PHE A 94 -11.13 26.34 -29.09
CA PHE A 94 -12.55 26.71 -29.15
C PHE A 94 -13.34 25.75 -30.02
N LEU A 95 -13.73 24.59 -29.47
CA LEU A 95 -14.80 23.75 -30.04
C LEU A 95 -16.14 24.12 -29.39
N HIS A 96 -16.64 25.32 -29.73
CA HIS A 96 -18.07 25.62 -29.73
C HIS A 96 -18.34 26.73 -30.76
N PRO A 97 -19.35 26.59 -31.63
CA PRO A 97 -19.68 27.63 -32.59
C PRO A 97 -20.24 28.84 -31.83
N ARG A 98 -19.56 30.00 -31.93
CA ARG A 98 -20.10 31.27 -31.44
C ARG A 98 -21.35 31.64 -32.28
N PRO A 99 -22.45 32.07 -31.66
CA PRO A 99 -23.50 32.76 -32.41
C PRO A 99 -22.95 34.08 -32.96
N ARG A 100 -23.27 34.35 -34.23
CA ARG A 100 -22.93 35.59 -34.95
C ARG A 100 -23.75 36.75 -34.38
N SER A 101 -23.10 37.64 -33.63
CA SER A 101 -23.42 39.05 -33.44
C SER A 101 -22.52 39.58 -32.31
N ILE A 102 -22.12 40.85 -32.36
CA ILE A 102 -21.13 41.52 -31.50
C ILE A 102 -19.68 41.35 -32.00
N ASN A 103 -19.44 41.82 -33.23
CA ASN A 103 -18.15 42.41 -33.59
C ASN A 103 -18.33 43.92 -33.45
N GLN A 104 -17.91 44.50 -32.32
CA GLN A 104 -17.40 45.87 -32.18
C GLN A 104 -17.22 46.21 -30.69
N LEU A 105 -16.08 46.82 -30.37
CA LEU A 105 -15.71 47.46 -29.09
C LEU A 105 -15.14 46.57 -27.98
N ILE A 106 -14.00 45.91 -28.20
CA ILE A 106 -12.96 45.82 -27.15
C ILE A 106 -11.58 45.95 -27.85
N PRO A 107 -10.79 47.02 -27.61
CA PRO A 107 -9.42 47.12 -28.12
C PRO A 107 -8.51 46.05 -27.47
N PRO A 108 -7.37 45.69 -28.08
CA PRO A 108 -6.40 44.78 -27.44
C PRO A 108 -6.02 45.36 -26.07
N SER A 109 -6.30 44.60 -25.00
CA SER A 109 -6.03 45.01 -23.62
C SER A 109 -4.57 45.45 -23.45
N PRO A 110 -4.29 46.55 -22.74
CA PRO A 110 -2.94 47.07 -22.56
C PRO A 110 -2.20 46.19 -21.54
N VAL A 111 -1.55 45.15 -22.04
CA VAL A 111 -0.59 44.34 -21.26
C VAL A 111 0.78 44.96 -21.48
N TYR A 112 1.58 45.15 -20.41
CA TYR A 112 3.02 45.35 -20.60
C TYR A 112 3.54 44.16 -21.43
N PRO A 113 4.10 44.35 -22.64
CA PRO A 113 4.51 43.24 -23.50
C PRO A 113 5.50 42.25 -22.85
N SER A 114 6.11 42.66 -21.73
CA SER A 114 7.09 41.93 -20.93
C SER A 114 6.51 40.80 -20.05
N GLY A 115 5.22 40.82 -19.70
CA GLY A 115 4.60 39.87 -18.76
C GLY A 115 5.00 40.10 -17.29
N GLU A 116 5.38 41.33 -16.95
CA GLU A 116 5.74 41.76 -15.59
C GLU A 116 4.50 41.93 -14.70
N VAL A 117 4.65 41.70 -13.39
CA VAL A 117 3.61 41.90 -12.37
C VAL A 117 3.38 43.39 -12.17
N CYS A 118 2.12 43.83 -12.21
CA CYS A 118 1.74 45.24 -12.08
C CYS A 118 1.12 45.49 -10.70
N ILE A 119 1.92 46.01 -9.76
CA ILE A 119 1.48 46.50 -8.44
C ILE A 119 2.20 47.82 -8.14
N SER A 120 1.52 48.75 -7.46
CA SER A 120 1.98 50.13 -7.26
C SER A 120 3.37 50.21 -6.60
N ILE A 121 3.67 49.33 -5.65
CA ILE A 121 4.97 49.31 -4.98
C ILE A 121 6.14 49.00 -5.92
N LEU A 122 5.92 48.43 -7.10
CA LEU A 122 6.98 48.17 -8.09
C LEU A 122 7.14 49.30 -9.11
N HIS A 123 6.34 50.37 -9.01
CA HIS A 123 6.47 51.55 -9.87
C HIS A 123 7.54 52.52 -9.33
N PRO A 124 8.28 53.23 -10.21
CA PRO A 124 9.25 54.23 -9.79
C PRO A 124 8.65 55.28 -8.86
N PRO A 125 9.45 55.85 -7.93
CA PRO A 125 9.00 56.79 -6.89
C PRO A 125 8.53 58.17 -7.40
N GLU A 126 8.36 58.34 -8.71
CA GLU A 126 7.91 59.57 -9.36
C GLU A 126 6.39 59.76 -9.21
N GLU A 127 5.90 60.99 -9.35
CA GLU A 127 4.46 61.25 -9.41
C GLU A 127 3.83 60.50 -10.60
N ASP A 128 2.70 59.85 -10.34
CA ASP A 128 2.04 59.07 -11.38
C ASP A 128 1.58 59.97 -12.53
N LYS A 129 2.07 59.70 -13.74
CA LYS A 129 1.74 60.45 -14.95
C LYS A 129 0.23 60.46 -15.24
N TYR A 130 -0.49 59.45 -14.76
CA TYR A 130 -1.92 59.26 -15.01
C TYR A 130 -2.80 59.64 -13.80
N GLY A 131 -2.21 59.99 -12.66
CA GLY A 131 -2.91 60.45 -11.46
C GLY A 131 -3.71 59.38 -10.70
N TYR A 132 -3.49 58.09 -10.96
CA TYR A 132 -4.23 57.00 -10.31
C TYR A 132 -3.60 56.53 -9.00
N GLU A 133 -2.31 56.77 -8.80
CA GLU A 133 -1.55 56.34 -7.62
C GLU A 133 -0.90 57.53 -6.93
N SER A 134 -0.96 57.57 -5.60
CA SER A 134 -0.20 58.54 -4.82
C SER A 134 1.28 58.16 -4.76
N ALA A 135 2.17 59.15 -4.64
CA ALA A 135 3.61 58.90 -4.48
C ALA A 135 3.94 58.03 -3.24
N ALA A 136 3.06 58.00 -2.24
CA ALA A 136 3.20 57.17 -1.04
C ALA A 136 2.89 55.68 -1.28
N GLU A 137 2.15 55.33 -2.34
CA GLU A 137 1.79 53.96 -2.71
C GLU A 137 2.83 53.31 -3.65
N ARG A 138 3.79 54.10 -4.14
CA ARG A 138 4.84 53.67 -5.09
C ARG A 138 6.10 53.18 -4.37
N TRP A 139 7.13 52.80 -5.13
CA TRP A 139 8.37 52.26 -4.56
C TRP A 139 9.00 53.20 -3.53
N SER A 140 9.39 52.63 -2.39
CA SER A 140 10.18 53.31 -1.37
C SER A 140 11.41 52.48 -1.04
N PRO A 141 12.60 53.08 -0.82
CA PRO A 141 13.81 52.35 -0.44
C PRO A 141 13.72 51.57 0.89
N VAL A 142 12.64 51.76 1.66
CA VAL A 142 12.32 50.99 2.87
C VAL A 142 11.76 49.59 2.52
N GLN A 143 11.22 49.41 1.31
CA GLN A 143 10.67 48.14 0.85
C GLN A 143 11.78 47.09 0.65
N THR A 144 11.53 45.87 1.10
CA THR A 144 12.46 44.74 1.00
C THR A 144 11.90 43.68 0.05
N PRO A 145 12.71 42.72 -0.43
CA PRO A 145 12.20 41.60 -1.23
C PRO A 145 11.06 40.85 -0.53
N GLU A 146 11.10 40.80 0.81
CA GLU A 146 10.08 40.22 1.67
C GLU A 146 8.73 40.95 1.53
N THR A 147 8.73 42.28 1.71
CA THR A 147 7.49 43.08 1.64
C THR A 147 6.89 43.06 0.23
N ILE A 148 7.73 42.95 -0.80
CA ILE A 148 7.28 42.76 -2.19
C ILE A 148 6.53 41.43 -2.35
N ILE A 149 7.10 40.33 -1.86
CA ILE A 149 6.49 39.00 -2.00
C ILE A 149 5.20 38.91 -1.18
N LEU A 150 5.17 39.46 0.04
CA LEU A 150 3.96 39.53 0.85
C LEU A 150 2.85 40.31 0.15
N SER A 151 3.19 41.42 -0.51
CA SER A 151 2.23 42.21 -1.29
C SER A 151 1.67 41.43 -2.48
N VAL A 152 2.49 40.61 -3.14
CA VAL A 152 2.04 39.72 -4.23
C VAL A 152 1.12 38.61 -3.72
N ILE A 153 1.41 38.01 -2.55
CA ILE A 153 0.54 37.01 -1.93
C ILE A 153 -0.80 37.63 -1.51
N SER A 154 -0.76 38.85 -0.96
CA SER A 154 -1.97 39.62 -0.62
C SER A 154 -2.82 39.89 -1.86
N MET A 155 -2.18 40.32 -2.97
CA MET A 155 -2.84 40.54 -4.26
C MET A 155 -3.52 39.27 -4.78
N LEU A 156 -2.88 38.10 -4.68
CA LEU A 156 -3.49 36.82 -5.08
C LEU A 156 -4.71 36.46 -4.22
N SER A 157 -4.70 36.86 -2.95
CA SER A 157 -5.79 36.60 -2.01
C SER A 157 -6.98 37.54 -2.20
N SER A 158 -6.69 38.80 -2.53
CA SER A 158 -7.67 39.86 -2.79
C SER A 158 -7.30 40.62 -4.08
N PRO A 159 -7.76 40.13 -5.25
CA PRO A 159 -7.48 40.79 -6.53
C PRO A 159 -8.04 42.21 -6.58
N ASN A 160 -7.26 43.16 -7.09
CA ASN A 160 -7.71 44.53 -7.33
C ASN A 160 -8.33 44.64 -8.73
N ASP A 161 -9.62 44.94 -8.80
CA ASP A 161 -10.40 45.10 -10.04
C ASP A 161 -10.72 46.57 -10.39
N GLU A 162 -10.25 47.53 -9.59
CA GLU A 162 -10.39 48.97 -9.84
C GLU A 162 -9.39 49.48 -10.89
N SER A 163 -8.20 48.88 -10.96
CA SER A 163 -7.16 49.20 -11.95
C SER A 163 -6.50 47.93 -12.54
N PRO A 164 -7.24 47.10 -13.31
CA PRO A 164 -6.75 45.80 -13.74
C PRO A 164 -5.85 45.88 -14.99
N ALA A 165 -4.69 45.22 -14.94
CA ALA A 165 -3.84 44.96 -16.10
C ALA A 165 -4.46 43.95 -17.09
N ASN A 166 -5.36 43.08 -16.60
CA ASN A 166 -6.11 42.10 -17.37
C ASN A 166 -7.61 42.37 -17.23
N VAL A 167 -8.13 43.16 -18.17
CA VAL A 167 -9.54 43.57 -18.21
C VAL A 167 -10.50 42.37 -18.27
N GLU A 168 -10.12 41.27 -18.94
CA GLU A 168 -10.95 40.07 -19.03
C GLU A 168 -11.07 39.38 -17.67
N ALA A 169 -9.96 39.22 -16.95
CA ALA A 169 -9.95 38.63 -15.62
C ALA A 169 -10.75 39.48 -14.62
N ALA A 170 -10.64 40.80 -14.67
CA ALA A 170 -11.40 41.71 -13.81
C ALA A 170 -12.90 41.75 -14.13
N ARG A 171 -13.27 41.66 -15.41
CA ARG A 171 -14.69 41.54 -15.79
C ARG A 171 -15.28 40.22 -15.28
N LEU A 172 -14.59 39.09 -15.50
CA LEU A 172 -15.03 37.79 -15.00
C LEU A 172 -15.07 37.74 -13.47
N TRP A 173 -14.15 38.42 -12.79
CA TRP A 173 -14.19 38.57 -11.33
C TRP A 173 -15.51 39.19 -10.85
N ARG A 174 -15.94 40.30 -11.48
CA ARG A 174 -17.17 41.04 -11.12
C ARG A 174 -18.46 40.35 -11.56
N GLU A 175 -18.49 39.84 -12.78
CA GLU A 175 -19.72 39.40 -13.45
C GLU A 175 -19.96 37.89 -13.38
N ASP A 176 -18.91 37.07 -13.37
CA ASP A 176 -19.00 35.60 -13.39
C ASP A 176 -17.86 34.92 -12.63
N THR A 177 -17.96 34.95 -11.30
CA THR A 177 -16.96 34.37 -10.40
C THR A 177 -16.78 32.86 -10.61
N LYS A 178 -17.75 32.15 -11.19
CA LYS A 178 -17.65 30.70 -11.46
C LYS A 178 -16.75 30.43 -12.65
N GLU A 179 -16.92 31.14 -13.76
CA GLU A 179 -16.04 31.03 -14.91
C GLU A 179 -14.64 31.58 -14.61
N PHE A 180 -14.53 32.65 -13.81
CA PHE A 180 -13.25 33.13 -13.28
C PHE A 180 -12.50 32.02 -12.54
N ARG A 181 -13.15 31.37 -11.57
CA ARG A 181 -12.55 30.26 -10.80
C ARG A 181 -12.12 29.10 -11.70
N LYS A 182 -12.94 28.74 -12.68
CA LYS A 182 -12.62 27.66 -13.63
C LYS A 182 -11.36 27.98 -14.45
N ARG A 183 -11.17 29.23 -14.87
CA ARG A 183 -9.97 29.66 -15.60
C ARG A 183 -8.73 29.72 -14.72
N CYS A 184 -8.85 30.18 -13.48
CA CYS A 184 -7.75 30.11 -12.49
C CYS A 184 -7.31 28.66 -12.26
N LEU A 185 -8.25 27.75 -12.03
CA LEU A 185 -7.97 26.31 -11.88
C LEU A 185 -7.35 25.70 -13.15
N SER A 186 -7.83 26.08 -14.33
CA SER A 186 -7.28 25.62 -15.60
C SER A 186 -5.82 26.07 -15.78
N SER A 187 -5.45 27.26 -15.30
CA SER A 187 -4.05 27.72 -15.32
C SER A 187 -3.15 26.94 -14.35
N LEU A 188 -3.71 26.39 -13.26
CA LEU A 188 -2.99 25.54 -12.30
C LEU A 188 -2.77 24.11 -12.82
N LEU A 189 -3.64 23.61 -13.70
CA LEU A 189 -3.61 22.22 -14.19
C LEU A 189 -2.70 22.00 -15.41
N HIS A 190 -2.17 23.07 -16.02
CA HIS A 190 -1.40 22.98 -17.26
C HIS A 190 0.12 22.94 -17.03
N ARG A 191 0.63 21.69 -16.99
CA ARG A 191 2.03 21.20 -17.08
C ARG A 191 2.79 20.91 -15.79
N GLU A 192 3.06 19.61 -15.65
CA GLU A 192 4.33 18.96 -15.31
C GLU A 192 5.54 19.92 -15.23
N TYR A 193 5.89 20.38 -14.02
CA TYR A 193 7.29 20.56 -13.65
C TYR A 193 7.50 20.08 -12.21
N MET A 194 8.30 19.02 -12.16
CA MET A 194 8.86 18.33 -11.01
C MET A 194 9.72 19.29 -10.15
N MET A 195 9.37 19.46 -8.87
CA MET A 195 10.26 20.05 -7.88
C MET A 195 11.39 19.05 -7.55
N LEU A 196 12.64 19.50 -7.62
CA LEU A 196 13.80 18.75 -7.12
C LEU A 196 13.78 18.72 -5.58
N PRO A 197 14.11 17.58 -4.94
CA PRO A 197 13.97 17.43 -3.49
C PRO A 197 15.06 18.19 -2.72
N ALA A 198 14.65 18.90 -1.66
CA ALA A 198 15.54 19.41 -0.61
C ALA A 198 15.84 18.31 0.42
N LYS A 199 17.07 18.32 0.92
CA LYS A 199 17.81 17.14 1.42
C LYS A 199 17.37 16.54 2.76
N ASP A 200 16.40 17.11 3.49
CA ASP A 200 16.12 16.68 4.88
C ASP A 200 14.61 16.48 5.19
N THR A 201 13.73 16.43 4.18
CA THR A 201 12.28 16.27 4.34
C THR A 201 11.67 15.07 3.58
N ASP A 202 12.42 13.99 3.46
CA ASP A 202 11.98 12.75 2.78
C ASP A 202 10.97 11.89 3.59
N ALA A 203 10.45 12.39 4.72
CA ALA A 203 9.80 11.55 5.73
C ALA A 203 8.30 11.79 6.02
N ALA A 204 7.59 12.80 5.47
CA ALA A 204 6.27 13.11 6.04
C ALA A 204 5.10 13.68 5.17
N ILE A 205 5.20 13.93 3.85
CA ILE A 205 4.15 14.76 3.19
C ILE A 205 3.33 14.12 2.03
N ALA A 206 3.67 12.97 1.47
CA ALA A 206 2.88 12.37 0.35
C ALA A 206 1.70 11.45 0.80
N VAL A 207 0.86 11.89 1.76
CA VAL A 207 -0.28 11.09 2.27
C VAL A 207 -1.59 11.88 2.48
N ASN A 208 -1.59 13.21 2.50
CA ASN A 208 -2.80 13.99 2.83
C ASN A 208 -3.50 14.71 1.67
N GLU A 209 -3.55 14.13 0.48
CA GLU A 209 -4.53 14.55 -0.53
C GLU A 209 -5.14 13.32 -1.21
N SER A 210 -6.23 12.79 -0.62
CA SER A 210 -7.48 12.51 -1.34
C SER A 210 -8.42 11.55 -0.58
N LEU A 211 -9.07 12.06 0.48
CA LEU A 211 -10.51 11.81 0.69
C LEU A 211 -11.16 13.10 1.22
N THR A 212 -11.53 14.00 0.31
CA THR A 212 -12.74 14.80 0.48
C THR A 212 -13.91 13.92 0.02
N ASP A 213 -14.70 13.42 0.96
CA ASP A 213 -16.09 13.08 0.67
C ASP A 213 -16.92 14.36 0.75
N ASN A 214 -17.79 14.55 -0.23
CA ASN A 214 -18.86 15.54 -0.15
C ASN A 214 -19.95 15.02 0.82
N PRO A 215 -20.46 15.85 1.75
CA PRO A 215 -21.72 15.59 2.42
C PRO A 215 -22.86 16.32 1.68
N THR A 216 -23.90 15.58 1.30
CA THR A 216 -25.28 16.10 1.38
C THR A 216 -25.84 15.66 2.72
N ASP A 217 -25.94 16.58 3.67
CA ASP A 217 -27.21 16.84 4.36
C ASP A 217 -27.04 17.94 5.42
N THR A 218 -28.02 18.84 5.41
CA THR A 218 -28.21 19.98 6.29
C THR A 218 -28.62 19.56 7.70
N SER A 219 -27.94 20.06 8.74
CA SER A 219 -28.55 20.80 9.87
C SER A 219 -27.63 20.91 11.11
N SER A 220 -27.62 22.12 11.67
CA SER A 220 -27.47 22.53 13.08
C SER A 220 -26.20 22.20 13.90
N ASN A 221 -25.56 23.31 14.32
CA ASN A 221 -24.98 23.65 15.63
C ASN A 221 -23.75 22.91 16.23
N ASP A 222 -22.75 23.75 16.53
CA ASP A 222 -21.82 23.73 17.67
C ASP A 222 -21.01 22.46 17.98
N ARG A 223 -19.73 22.37 17.51
CA ARG A 223 -18.56 21.76 18.24
C ARG A 223 -17.19 22.16 17.63
N PRO A 224 -16.32 22.96 18.29
CA PRO A 224 -15.01 23.35 17.72
C PRO A 224 -13.80 22.45 18.09
N HIS A 225 -13.96 21.32 18.79
CA HIS A 225 -12.81 20.52 19.27
C HIS A 225 -12.55 19.16 18.54
N PHE A 226 -13.46 18.67 17.69
CA PHE A 226 -13.38 17.30 17.16
C PHE A 226 -12.74 17.19 15.75
N GLN A 227 -12.74 18.28 14.95
CA GLN A 227 -12.18 18.29 13.58
C GLN A 227 -10.64 18.25 13.53
N ARG A 228 -9.96 18.69 14.60
CA ARG A 228 -8.49 18.74 14.70
C ARG A 228 -7.84 17.36 14.84
N LEU A 229 -8.59 16.34 15.30
CA LEU A 229 -8.11 14.95 15.42
C LEU A 229 -8.21 14.16 14.09
N GLN A 230 -9.07 14.57 13.17
CA GLN A 230 -9.39 13.82 11.95
C GLN A 230 -8.37 14.09 10.82
N SER A 231 -7.80 15.30 10.74
CA SER A 231 -6.75 15.66 9.76
C SER A 231 -5.38 15.04 10.07
N PHE A 232 -5.10 14.73 11.35
CA PHE A 232 -3.90 14.02 11.80
C PHE A 232 -3.93 12.53 11.44
N HIS A 233 -5.09 11.87 11.55
CA HIS A 233 -5.26 10.45 11.21
C HIS A 233 -5.10 10.19 9.70
N SER A 234 -5.53 11.12 8.83
CA SER A 234 -5.48 10.95 7.37
C SER A 234 -4.05 10.84 6.81
N ARG A 235 -3.05 11.50 7.42
CA ARG A 235 -1.68 11.59 6.87
C ARG A 235 -0.78 10.41 7.26
N TYR A 236 -1.21 9.59 8.21
CA TYR A 236 -0.50 8.37 8.62
C TYR A 236 -1.19 7.08 8.16
N LEU A 237 -2.49 7.14 7.85
CA LEU A 237 -3.28 6.00 7.38
C LEU A 237 -3.50 5.96 5.86
N SER A 238 -3.03 6.92 5.05
CA SER A 238 -3.26 6.81 3.60
C SER A 238 -2.41 5.71 2.95
N ARG A 239 -3.14 4.96 2.11
CA ARG A 239 -2.74 3.78 1.34
C ARG A 239 -1.53 3.96 0.42
N GLU A 240 -1.11 5.19 0.16
CA GLU A 240 -0.05 5.49 -0.79
C GLU A 240 1.35 5.45 -0.16
N THR A 241 1.45 5.49 1.17
CA THR A 241 2.72 5.30 1.88
C THR A 241 2.92 3.91 2.41
N TYR A 242 4.20 3.56 2.54
CA TYR A 242 4.63 2.29 3.12
C TYR A 242 4.07 2.11 4.54
N SER A 243 4.16 3.14 5.40
CA SER A 243 3.66 3.07 6.78
C SER A 243 2.13 2.93 6.86
N GLY A 244 1.38 3.66 6.04
CA GLY A 244 -0.08 3.54 6.00
C GLY A 244 -0.52 2.15 5.50
N SER A 245 0.12 1.65 4.44
CA SER A 245 -0.10 0.27 3.95
C SER A 245 0.22 -0.77 5.02
N LEU A 246 1.31 -0.61 5.76
CA LEU A 246 1.71 -1.52 6.83
C LEU A 246 0.67 -1.59 7.95
N ILE A 247 0.14 -0.44 8.39
CA ILE A 247 -0.89 -0.39 9.44
C ILE A 247 -2.18 -1.08 8.96
N ILE A 248 -2.62 -0.82 7.74
CA ILE A 248 -3.82 -1.46 7.17
C ILE A 248 -3.62 -2.98 7.08
N ASN A 249 -2.47 -3.43 6.59
CA ASN A 249 -2.16 -4.85 6.51
C ASN A 249 -2.07 -5.49 7.89
N LEU A 250 -1.47 -4.80 8.87
CA LEU A 250 -1.39 -5.28 10.25
C LEU A 250 -2.78 -5.51 10.84
N LEU A 251 -3.69 -4.55 10.68
CA LEU A 251 -5.08 -4.69 11.13
C LEU A 251 -5.81 -5.83 10.40
N ALA A 252 -5.58 -5.97 9.08
CA ALA A 252 -6.18 -7.03 8.29
C ALA A 252 -5.73 -8.44 8.72
N PHE A 253 -4.47 -8.62 9.14
CA PHE A 253 -3.96 -9.91 9.63
C PHE A 253 -4.23 -10.14 11.12
N LEU A 254 -4.26 -9.08 11.94
CA LEU A 254 -4.49 -9.17 13.38
C LEU A 254 -5.92 -9.63 13.71
N LEU A 255 -6.91 -9.11 12.98
CA LEU A 255 -8.32 -9.41 13.25
C LEU A 255 -8.64 -10.93 13.14
N PRO A 256 -8.31 -11.62 12.03
CA PRO A 256 -8.52 -13.07 11.94
C PRO A 256 -7.67 -13.87 12.94
N ALA A 257 -6.46 -13.41 13.24
CA ALA A 257 -5.55 -14.06 14.18
C ALA A 257 -6.10 -14.05 15.63
N LEU A 258 -6.63 -12.91 16.07
CA LEU A 258 -7.29 -12.77 17.37
C LEU A 258 -8.53 -13.68 17.45
N TYR A 259 -9.33 -13.71 16.38
CA TYR A 259 -10.51 -14.57 16.32
C TYR A 259 -10.15 -16.06 16.36
N SER A 260 -9.17 -16.51 15.57
CA SER A 260 -8.74 -17.92 15.55
C SER A 260 -8.35 -18.41 16.94
N THR A 261 -7.70 -17.55 17.71
CA THR A 261 -7.34 -17.81 19.12
C THR A 261 -8.59 -17.88 20.01
N LEU A 262 -9.51 -16.91 19.89
CA LEU A 262 -10.77 -16.89 20.65
C LEU A 262 -11.65 -18.12 20.36
N SER A 263 -11.74 -18.50 19.09
CA SER A 263 -12.51 -19.66 18.64
C SER A 263 -12.01 -20.96 19.28
N LYS A 264 -10.69 -21.13 19.46
CA LYS A 264 -10.14 -22.29 20.17
C LYS A 264 -10.48 -22.30 21.66
N LEU A 265 -10.55 -21.13 22.30
CA LEU A 265 -10.99 -21.02 23.70
C LEU A 265 -12.44 -21.46 23.88
N TRP A 266 -13.33 -21.08 22.96
CA TRP A 266 -14.72 -21.55 22.99
C TRP A 266 -14.80 -23.06 22.88
N ILE A 267 -14.00 -23.68 22.00
CA ILE A 267 -14.02 -25.14 21.80
C ILE A 267 -13.44 -25.87 23.01
N ALA A 268 -12.37 -25.35 23.61
CA ALA A 268 -11.80 -25.90 24.83
C ALA A 268 -12.82 -25.89 25.99
N TYR A 269 -13.75 -24.93 26.01
CA TYR A 269 -14.86 -24.89 26.96
C TYR A 269 -15.96 -25.92 26.68
N ILE A 270 -16.24 -26.22 25.41
CA ILE A 270 -17.22 -27.25 25.02
C ILE A 270 -16.68 -28.64 25.37
N ASP A 271 -15.52 -29.00 24.81
CA ASP A 271 -14.85 -30.28 25.05
C ASP A 271 -13.33 -30.15 24.80
N PRO A 272 -12.51 -30.19 25.87
CA PRO A 272 -11.06 -30.06 25.73
C PRO A 272 -10.43 -31.22 24.96
N THR A 273 -11.06 -32.39 24.89
CA THR A 273 -10.53 -33.56 24.15
C THR A 273 -10.66 -33.40 22.64
N GLN A 274 -11.57 -32.53 22.18
CA GLN A 274 -11.86 -32.29 20.78
C GLN A 274 -11.14 -31.04 20.23
N VAL A 275 -10.32 -30.35 21.03
CA VAL A 275 -9.55 -29.17 20.57
C VAL A 275 -8.63 -29.56 19.40
N VAL A 276 -8.07 -30.76 19.41
CA VAL A 276 -7.23 -31.28 18.31
C VAL A 276 -8.01 -31.45 16.99
N THR A 277 -9.32 -31.71 17.06
CA THR A 277 -10.21 -31.82 15.89
C THR A 277 -10.29 -30.50 15.13
N THR A 278 -10.14 -29.37 15.85
CA THR A 278 -10.22 -28.03 15.27
C THR A 278 -9.03 -27.72 14.36
N ASP A 279 -7.88 -28.35 14.59
CA ASP A 279 -6.68 -28.17 13.78
C ASP A 279 -6.81 -28.73 12.37
N ILE A 280 -7.79 -29.63 12.14
CA ILE A 280 -8.17 -30.06 10.78
C ILE A 280 -8.49 -28.86 9.91
N TYR A 281 -9.16 -27.84 10.47
CA TYR A 281 -9.45 -26.62 9.74
C TYR A 281 -8.15 -25.98 9.23
N THR A 282 -7.13 -25.86 10.09
CA THR A 282 -5.80 -25.38 9.73
C THR A 282 -5.14 -26.23 8.63
N TYR A 283 -5.23 -27.56 8.71
CA TYR A 283 -4.60 -28.44 7.72
C TYR A 283 -5.30 -28.41 6.35
N ILE A 284 -6.64 -28.34 6.32
CA ILE A 284 -7.38 -28.08 5.09
C ILE A 284 -6.97 -26.72 4.53
N GLY A 285 -6.78 -25.71 5.38
CA GLY A 285 -6.23 -24.40 5.01
C GLY A 285 -4.87 -24.49 4.33
N VAL A 286 -3.93 -25.28 4.88
CA VAL A 286 -2.60 -25.48 4.28
C VAL A 286 -2.66 -26.16 2.90
N VAL A 287 -3.56 -27.14 2.72
CA VAL A 287 -3.77 -27.71 1.38
C VAL A 287 -4.39 -26.66 0.44
N THR A 288 -5.34 -25.87 0.96
CA THR A 288 -5.99 -24.79 0.20
C THR A 288 -5.01 -23.70 -0.22
N GLU A 289 -3.99 -23.47 0.60
CA GLU A 289 -2.89 -22.54 0.33
C GLU A 289 -2.17 -22.86 -0.98
N VAL A 290 -2.12 -24.13 -1.42
CA VAL A 290 -1.55 -24.51 -2.72
C VAL A 290 -2.26 -23.83 -3.89
N LEU A 291 -3.59 -23.73 -3.82
CA LEU A 291 -4.36 -22.98 -4.82
C LEU A 291 -4.14 -21.47 -4.66
N ASN A 292 -4.16 -20.99 -3.43
CA ASN A 292 -4.10 -19.55 -3.10
C ASN A 292 -2.74 -18.92 -3.43
N ASP A 293 -1.66 -19.66 -3.24
CA ASP A 293 -0.31 -19.25 -3.63
C ASP A 293 -0.05 -19.43 -5.12
N GLY A 294 -0.88 -20.20 -5.82
CA GLY A 294 -0.76 -20.43 -7.25
C GLY A 294 -1.03 -19.18 -8.06
N LEU A 295 -2.28 -19.04 -8.53
CA LEU A 295 -2.68 -17.95 -9.42
C LEU A 295 -2.67 -16.57 -8.73
N PRO A 296 -3.29 -16.39 -7.54
CA PRO A 296 -3.39 -15.08 -6.87
C PRO A 296 -2.04 -14.44 -6.55
N ARG A 297 -1.05 -15.23 -6.11
CA ARG A 297 0.28 -14.73 -5.74
C ARG A 297 1.03 -14.05 -6.90
N SER A 298 0.66 -14.34 -8.15
CA SER A 298 1.20 -13.68 -9.35
C SER A 298 0.47 -12.39 -9.75
N ALA A 299 -0.65 -12.04 -9.09
CA ALA A 299 -1.50 -10.91 -9.45
C ALA A 299 -0.72 -9.59 -9.51
N TRP A 300 0.24 -9.38 -8.61
CA TRP A 300 1.09 -8.19 -8.57
C TRP A 300 1.88 -7.96 -9.87
N LEU A 301 2.41 -9.02 -10.47
CA LEU A 301 3.22 -8.94 -11.70
C LEU A 301 2.38 -8.70 -12.96
N ILE A 302 1.11 -9.10 -12.94
CA ILE A 302 0.24 -9.09 -14.12
C ILE A 302 -0.80 -7.99 -14.00
N ILE A 303 -1.64 -8.05 -12.96
CA ILE A 303 -2.72 -7.10 -12.72
C ILE A 303 -2.17 -5.78 -12.19
N GLY A 304 -1.09 -5.79 -11.39
CA GLY A 304 -0.45 -4.57 -10.86
C GLY A 304 0.25 -3.69 -11.91
N ASP A 305 0.47 -4.19 -13.12
CA ASP A 305 1.24 -3.47 -14.15
C ASP A 305 0.41 -2.36 -14.83
N ARG A 306 0.49 -1.15 -14.27
CA ARG A 306 -0.12 0.07 -14.82
C ARG A 306 0.55 0.59 -16.09
N THR A 307 1.79 0.19 -16.35
CA THR A 307 2.60 0.79 -17.43
C THR A 307 2.35 0.13 -18.77
N THR A 308 2.00 -1.16 -18.76
CA THR A 308 1.85 -1.94 -20.00
C THR A 308 0.44 -2.45 -20.25
N ARG A 309 -0.48 -2.36 -19.27
CA ARG A 309 -1.86 -2.83 -19.40
C ARG A 309 -2.87 -1.74 -19.15
N SER A 310 -3.88 -1.69 -20.03
CA SER A 310 -5.04 -0.82 -19.89
C SER A 310 -5.93 -1.24 -18.71
N VAL A 311 -6.74 -0.31 -18.20
CA VAL A 311 -7.71 -0.58 -17.12
C VAL A 311 -8.70 -1.71 -17.50
N PRO A 312 -9.29 -1.76 -18.72
CA PRO A 312 -10.14 -2.88 -19.13
C PRO A 312 -9.43 -4.24 -19.12
N SER A 313 -8.18 -4.29 -19.57
CA SER A 313 -7.35 -5.51 -19.57
C SER A 313 -7.10 -6.02 -18.14
N ARG A 314 -6.72 -5.12 -17.22
CA ARG A 314 -6.50 -5.44 -15.80
C ARG A 314 -7.78 -5.95 -15.13
N LEU A 315 -8.93 -5.35 -15.44
CA LEU A 315 -10.23 -5.83 -14.95
C LEU A 315 -10.58 -7.21 -15.51
N ALA A 316 -10.36 -7.47 -16.81
CA ALA A 316 -10.61 -8.78 -17.42
C ALA A 316 -9.76 -9.90 -16.77
N LEU A 317 -8.49 -9.61 -16.48
CA LEU A 317 -7.61 -10.52 -15.75
C LEU A 317 -8.11 -10.77 -14.32
N SER A 318 -8.57 -9.73 -13.63
CA SER A 318 -9.11 -9.84 -12.27
C SER A 318 -10.38 -10.71 -12.22
N TYR A 319 -11.33 -10.50 -13.14
CA TYR A 319 -12.51 -11.36 -13.26
C TYR A 319 -12.16 -12.82 -13.58
N THR A 320 -11.17 -13.02 -14.46
CA THR A 320 -10.71 -14.37 -14.82
C THR A 320 -10.06 -15.06 -13.62
N LEU A 321 -9.23 -14.35 -12.85
CA LEU A 321 -8.59 -14.88 -11.63
C LEU A 321 -9.62 -15.32 -10.60
N ILE A 322 -10.61 -14.46 -10.29
CA ILE A 322 -11.67 -14.76 -9.34
C ILE A 322 -12.50 -15.96 -9.80
N LEU A 323 -12.90 -16.01 -11.08
CA LEU A 323 -13.68 -17.13 -11.62
C LEU A 323 -12.92 -18.45 -11.50
N VAL A 324 -11.66 -18.48 -11.96
CA VAL A 324 -10.85 -19.70 -11.94
C VAL A 324 -10.62 -20.17 -10.51
N GLN A 325 -10.31 -19.27 -9.57
CA GLN A 325 -10.16 -19.67 -8.17
C GLN A 325 -11.46 -20.15 -7.53
N THR A 326 -12.60 -19.54 -7.86
CA THR A 326 -13.90 -20.02 -7.39
C THR A 326 -14.15 -21.45 -7.86
N VAL A 327 -13.87 -21.76 -9.13
CA VAL A 327 -14.02 -23.11 -9.69
C VAL A 327 -13.07 -24.11 -9.03
N LEU A 328 -11.79 -23.76 -8.91
CA LEU A 328 -10.79 -24.64 -8.28
C LEU A 328 -11.08 -24.88 -6.79
N GLY A 329 -11.49 -23.84 -6.05
CA GLY A 329 -11.91 -23.95 -4.65
C GLY A 329 -13.15 -24.83 -4.47
N ALA A 330 -14.12 -24.74 -5.39
CA ALA A 330 -15.31 -25.60 -5.39
C ALA A 330 -14.94 -27.07 -5.67
N LEU A 331 -14.09 -27.34 -6.66
CA LEU A 331 -13.60 -28.69 -6.96
C LEU A 331 -12.84 -29.29 -5.78
N MET A 332 -11.98 -28.50 -5.13
CA MET A 332 -11.23 -28.94 -3.96
C MET A 332 -12.13 -29.18 -2.74
N THR A 333 -13.18 -28.37 -2.55
CA THR A 333 -14.21 -28.60 -1.53
C THR A 333 -14.88 -29.97 -1.74
N LEU A 334 -15.30 -30.28 -2.97
CA LEU A 334 -15.90 -31.58 -3.30
C LEU A 334 -14.91 -32.73 -3.05
N ALA A 335 -13.63 -32.55 -3.39
CA ALA A 335 -12.59 -33.53 -3.13
C ALA A 335 -12.42 -33.78 -1.62
N PHE A 336 -12.40 -32.75 -0.78
CA PHE A 336 -12.31 -32.93 0.68
C PHE A 336 -13.54 -33.59 1.29
N ILE A 337 -14.74 -33.25 0.81
CA ILE A 337 -15.97 -33.90 1.27
C ILE A 337 -15.92 -35.40 0.94
N ALA A 338 -15.56 -35.74 -0.30
CA ALA A 338 -15.41 -37.13 -0.75
C ALA A 338 -14.30 -37.88 0.02
N ALA A 339 -13.18 -37.21 0.30
CA ALA A 339 -12.03 -37.77 1.01
C ALA A 339 -12.06 -37.57 2.54
N SER A 340 -13.22 -37.20 3.11
CA SER A 340 -13.33 -36.77 4.52
C SER A 340 -12.82 -37.81 5.52
N THR A 341 -13.01 -39.11 5.24
CA THR A 341 -12.53 -40.20 6.09
C THR A 341 -11.01 -40.35 6.02
N GLN A 342 -10.41 -40.19 4.84
CA GLN A 342 -8.95 -40.23 4.66
C GLN A 342 -8.27 -39.01 5.28
N VAL A 343 -8.85 -37.82 5.13
CA VAL A 343 -8.36 -36.58 5.77
C VAL A 343 -8.39 -36.73 7.29
N ALA A 344 -9.50 -37.21 7.85
CA ALA A 344 -9.59 -37.50 9.28
C ALA A 344 -8.57 -38.57 9.71
N ALA A 345 -8.34 -39.59 8.88
CA ALA A 345 -7.36 -40.63 9.18
C ALA A 345 -5.92 -40.12 9.25
N ALA A 346 -5.57 -39.15 8.41
CA ALA A 346 -4.23 -38.58 8.32
C ALA A 346 -3.94 -37.54 9.41
N PHE A 347 -4.93 -36.72 9.78
CA PHE A 347 -4.71 -35.53 10.61
C PHE A 347 -5.46 -35.55 11.95
N VAL A 348 -6.16 -36.63 12.28
CA VAL A 348 -6.87 -36.77 13.55
C VAL A 348 -6.41 -38.02 14.29
N PRO A 349 -6.12 -37.90 15.60
CA PRO A 349 -5.82 -39.05 16.45
C PRO A 349 -6.95 -40.12 16.38
N PRO A 350 -6.62 -41.42 16.43
CA PRO A 350 -7.60 -42.49 16.28
C PRO A 350 -8.80 -42.40 17.23
N GLN A 351 -8.60 -41.87 18.44
CA GLN A 351 -9.59 -41.82 19.52
C GLN A 351 -10.79 -40.92 19.20
N VAL A 352 -10.58 -39.81 18.48
CA VAL A 352 -11.63 -38.80 18.19
C VAL A 352 -12.04 -38.78 16.71
N ARG A 353 -11.45 -39.67 15.89
CA ARG A 353 -11.59 -39.68 14.43
C ARG A 353 -13.03 -39.82 13.95
N ALA A 354 -13.79 -40.76 14.52
CA ALA A 354 -15.17 -41.02 14.09
C ALA A 354 -16.09 -39.81 14.31
N ALA A 355 -15.96 -39.15 15.47
CA ALA A 355 -16.71 -37.94 15.80
C ALA A 355 -16.30 -36.73 14.94
N SER A 356 -15.08 -36.74 14.40
CA SER A 356 -14.51 -35.63 13.62
C SER A 356 -14.94 -35.58 12.15
N ILE A 357 -15.52 -36.65 11.60
CA ILE A 357 -15.83 -36.74 10.15
C ILE A 357 -16.84 -35.66 9.75
N THR A 358 -17.87 -35.42 10.57
CA THR A 358 -18.86 -34.36 10.31
C THR A 358 -18.20 -32.98 10.32
N TYR A 359 -17.33 -32.72 11.30
CA TYR A 359 -16.55 -31.50 11.38
C TYR A 359 -15.67 -31.27 10.15
N VAL A 360 -15.00 -32.34 9.66
CA VAL A 360 -14.19 -32.29 8.43
C VAL A 360 -15.05 -31.87 7.25
N ARG A 361 -16.21 -32.50 7.05
CA ARG A 361 -17.10 -32.21 5.90
C ARG A 361 -17.59 -30.76 5.90
N ILE A 362 -17.97 -30.22 7.05
CA ILE A 362 -18.40 -28.82 7.18
C ILE A 362 -17.21 -27.90 6.89
N SER A 363 -16.05 -28.18 7.51
CA SER A 363 -14.83 -27.38 7.35
C SER A 363 -14.23 -27.43 5.95
N SER A 364 -14.55 -28.45 5.14
CA SER A 364 -14.08 -28.57 3.75
C SER A 364 -14.48 -27.38 2.88
N VAL A 365 -15.62 -26.74 3.15
CA VAL A 365 -16.11 -25.59 2.37
C VAL A 365 -15.21 -24.37 2.51
N GLN A 366 -14.35 -24.32 3.53
CA GLN A 366 -13.35 -23.26 3.65
C GLN A 366 -12.46 -23.18 2.40
N ALA A 367 -12.26 -24.30 1.69
CA ALA A 367 -11.49 -24.34 0.45
C ALA A 367 -12.06 -23.38 -0.61
N LEU A 368 -13.39 -23.31 -0.72
CA LEU A 368 -14.09 -22.40 -1.62
C LEU A 368 -14.05 -20.96 -1.11
N SER A 369 -14.42 -20.71 0.14
CA SER A 369 -14.47 -19.35 0.69
C SER A 369 -13.08 -18.71 0.71
N SER A 370 -12.05 -19.45 1.14
CA SER A 370 -10.65 -19.01 1.14
C SER A 370 -10.15 -18.69 -0.28
N ALA A 371 -10.44 -19.54 -1.27
CA ALA A 371 -10.05 -19.29 -2.66
C ALA A 371 -10.67 -18.00 -3.21
N ILE A 372 -11.93 -17.72 -2.89
CA ILE A 372 -12.61 -16.47 -3.25
C ILE A 372 -11.97 -15.28 -2.51
N GLN A 373 -11.82 -15.37 -1.19
CA GLN A 373 -11.28 -14.29 -0.36
C GLN A 373 -9.87 -13.90 -0.80
N VAL A 374 -8.97 -14.86 -1.00
CA VAL A 374 -7.58 -14.59 -1.44
C VAL A 374 -7.56 -14.02 -2.86
N ALA A 375 -8.34 -14.58 -3.78
CA ALA A 375 -8.40 -14.05 -5.15
C ALA A 375 -8.90 -12.59 -5.16
N VAL A 376 -9.94 -12.26 -4.40
CA VAL A 376 -10.47 -10.89 -4.30
C VAL A 376 -9.45 -9.97 -3.63
N ALA A 377 -8.86 -10.40 -2.51
CA ALA A 377 -7.88 -9.62 -1.76
C ALA A 377 -6.67 -9.28 -2.63
N ASP A 378 -6.11 -10.25 -3.35
CA ASP A 378 -4.92 -10.01 -4.19
C ASP A 378 -5.25 -9.22 -5.47
N CYS A 379 -6.41 -9.47 -6.09
CA CYS A 379 -6.87 -8.65 -7.24
C CYS A 379 -7.01 -7.18 -6.84
N THR A 380 -7.70 -6.92 -5.73
CA THR A 380 -8.02 -5.56 -5.28
C THR A 380 -6.78 -4.81 -4.82
N ARG A 381 -5.89 -5.48 -4.09
CA ARG A 381 -4.56 -4.95 -3.77
C ARG A 381 -3.74 -4.63 -5.03
N ALA A 382 -3.72 -5.53 -6.03
CA ALA A 382 -3.06 -5.29 -7.31
C ALA A 382 -3.75 -4.21 -8.17
N LEU A 383 -5.01 -3.86 -7.87
CA LEU A 383 -5.74 -2.72 -8.44
C LEU A 383 -5.62 -1.45 -7.57
N ASP A 384 -4.69 -1.45 -6.61
CA ASP A 384 -4.39 -0.33 -5.70
C ASP A 384 -5.57 0.04 -4.78
N SER A 385 -6.37 -0.96 -4.42
CA SER A 385 -7.45 -0.89 -3.43
C SER A 385 -7.15 -1.86 -2.27
N PRO A 386 -6.21 -1.51 -1.36
CA PRO A 386 -5.77 -2.39 -0.27
C PRO A 386 -6.76 -2.46 0.92
N ASP A 387 -7.87 -1.75 0.84
CA ASP A 387 -8.94 -1.66 1.84
C ASP A 387 -9.84 -2.90 1.88
N VAL A 388 -9.97 -3.63 0.77
CA VAL A 388 -10.86 -4.79 0.65
C VAL A 388 -10.50 -5.94 1.59
N PRO A 389 -9.23 -6.34 1.74
CA PRO A 389 -8.83 -7.35 2.72
C PRO A 389 -9.22 -6.99 4.16
N LEU A 390 -9.09 -5.71 4.54
CA LEU A 390 -9.48 -5.25 5.86
C LEU A 390 -11.01 -5.35 6.05
N LEU A 391 -11.78 -4.98 5.03
CA LEU A 391 -13.24 -5.13 5.03
C LEU A 391 -13.65 -6.61 5.17
N ILE A 392 -13.07 -7.51 4.36
CA ILE A 392 -13.31 -8.96 4.42
C ILE A 392 -13.06 -9.48 5.83
N SER A 393 -11.91 -9.10 6.41
CA SER A 393 -11.50 -9.54 7.75
C SER A 393 -12.42 -8.96 8.83
N SER A 394 -12.84 -7.71 8.70
CA SER A 394 -13.75 -7.05 9.64
C SER A 394 -15.13 -7.68 9.64
N ILE A 395 -15.70 -7.93 8.45
CA ILE A 395 -17.00 -8.61 8.31
C ILE A 395 -16.91 -10.01 8.90
N SER A 396 -15.82 -10.73 8.62
CA SER A 396 -15.58 -12.06 9.17
C SER A 396 -15.60 -12.01 10.71
N VAL A 397 -14.80 -11.15 11.33
CA VAL A 397 -14.76 -11.05 12.80
C VAL A 397 -16.10 -10.63 13.40
N VAL A 398 -16.81 -9.66 12.81
CA VAL A 398 -18.11 -9.20 13.32
C VAL A 398 -19.16 -10.32 13.26
N VAL A 399 -19.30 -10.98 12.12
CA VAL A 399 -20.27 -12.07 11.94
C VAL A 399 -19.94 -13.21 12.90
N ASN A 400 -18.66 -13.58 13.01
CA ASN A 400 -18.20 -14.60 13.95
C ASN A 400 -18.55 -14.26 15.40
N ILE A 401 -18.22 -13.06 15.88
CA ILE A 401 -18.49 -12.67 17.27
C ILE A 401 -19.99 -12.73 17.56
N VAL A 402 -20.82 -12.22 16.64
CA VAL A 402 -22.28 -12.25 16.81
C VAL A 402 -22.80 -13.68 16.89
N LEU A 403 -22.38 -14.55 15.97
CA LEU A 403 -22.83 -15.94 15.94
C LEU A 403 -22.30 -16.76 17.14
N ASP A 404 -21.04 -16.57 17.54
CA ASP A 404 -20.46 -17.22 18.72
C ASP A 404 -21.22 -16.81 19.99
N LEU A 405 -21.56 -15.51 20.14
CA LEU A 405 -22.36 -15.03 21.26
C LEU A 405 -23.77 -15.64 21.29
N LEU A 406 -24.41 -15.74 20.13
CA LEU A 406 -25.78 -16.26 20.01
C LEU A 406 -25.89 -17.78 20.17
N ILE A 407 -24.86 -18.55 19.79
CA ILE A 407 -24.96 -20.01 19.63
C ILE A 407 -24.10 -20.80 20.62
N ILE A 408 -22.87 -20.35 20.90
CA ILE A 408 -21.87 -21.14 21.64
C ILE A 408 -21.53 -20.55 23.00
N SER A 409 -21.61 -19.23 23.15
CA SER A 409 -21.19 -18.56 24.37
C SER A 409 -21.99 -19.03 25.60
N LYS A 410 -21.44 -18.82 26.79
CA LYS A 410 -22.13 -19.11 28.06
C LYS A 410 -23.49 -18.40 28.22
N PHE A 411 -23.72 -17.35 27.42
CA PHE A 411 -24.93 -16.51 27.47
C PHE A 411 -25.79 -16.68 26.21
N HIS A 412 -25.61 -17.77 25.46
CA HIS A 412 -26.32 -18.02 24.22
C HIS A 412 -27.85 -18.08 24.42
N VAL A 413 -28.60 -17.70 23.39
CA VAL A 413 -30.06 -17.58 23.46
C VAL A 413 -30.70 -18.92 23.09
N GLY A 414 -30.95 -19.79 24.07
CA GLY A 414 -31.69 -21.04 23.88
C GLY A 414 -31.24 -22.17 24.83
N ALA A 415 -31.97 -23.29 24.80
CA ALA A 415 -31.77 -24.42 25.72
C ALA A 415 -31.03 -25.63 25.10
N TRP A 416 -30.26 -25.45 24.02
CA TRP A 416 -29.46 -26.52 23.43
C TRP A 416 -28.04 -26.53 24.00
N THR A 417 -27.38 -27.69 23.94
CA THR A 417 -25.97 -27.83 24.30
C THR A 417 -25.08 -27.59 23.08
N PRO A 418 -24.20 -26.58 23.08
CA PRO A 418 -23.30 -26.31 21.96
C PRO A 418 -22.38 -27.49 21.66
N THR A 419 -22.19 -27.78 20.38
CA THR A 419 -21.31 -28.83 19.88
C THR A 419 -20.17 -28.26 19.03
N ILE A 420 -19.14 -29.07 18.80
CA ILE A 420 -18.04 -28.68 17.90
C ILE A 420 -18.50 -28.48 16.44
N ASN A 421 -19.59 -29.13 16.04
CA ASN A 421 -20.15 -28.96 14.69
C ASN A 421 -20.88 -27.62 14.54
N ASP A 422 -21.48 -27.09 15.61
CA ASP A 422 -22.06 -25.74 15.63
C ASP A 422 -20.95 -24.71 15.40
N GLN A 423 -19.79 -24.92 16.01
CA GLN A 423 -18.61 -24.10 15.80
C GLN A 423 -18.12 -24.13 14.34
N ALA A 424 -18.07 -25.31 13.72
CA ALA A 424 -17.74 -25.45 12.31
C ALA A 424 -18.74 -24.72 11.41
N LEU A 425 -20.03 -24.77 11.75
CA LEU A 425 -21.10 -24.10 11.00
C LEU A 425 -21.01 -22.57 11.11
N ILE A 426 -20.65 -22.05 12.28
CA ILE A 426 -20.42 -20.61 12.47
C ILE A 426 -19.26 -20.14 11.60
N ARG A 427 -18.12 -20.85 11.62
CA ARG A 427 -16.97 -20.55 10.74
C ARG A 427 -17.36 -20.59 9.27
N LEU A 428 -18.09 -21.63 8.85
CA LEU A 428 -18.61 -21.73 7.49
C LEU A 428 -19.43 -20.49 7.10
N ALA A 429 -20.43 -20.14 7.91
CA ALA A 429 -21.34 -19.02 7.64
C ALA A 429 -20.58 -17.71 7.54
N CYS A 430 -19.62 -17.52 8.44
CA CYS A 430 -18.76 -16.36 8.47
C CYS A 430 -17.84 -16.26 7.24
N ASP A 431 -17.08 -17.31 6.94
CA ASP A 431 -16.13 -17.32 5.83
C ASP A 431 -16.83 -17.15 4.48
N MET A 432 -18.06 -17.68 4.34
CA MET A 432 -18.87 -17.47 3.15
C MET A 432 -19.43 -16.05 3.08
N SER A 433 -19.89 -15.49 4.20
CA SER A 433 -20.39 -14.11 4.26
C SER A 433 -19.30 -13.10 3.90
N SER A 434 -18.08 -13.28 4.41
CA SER A 434 -16.94 -12.42 4.10
C SER A 434 -16.48 -12.57 2.64
N ALA A 435 -16.49 -13.79 2.09
CA ALA A 435 -16.21 -14.05 0.68
C ALA A 435 -17.20 -13.35 -0.25
N LEU A 436 -18.50 -13.46 0.03
CA LEU A 436 -19.57 -12.82 -0.74
C LEU A 436 -19.49 -11.29 -0.64
N ALA A 437 -19.26 -10.74 0.55
CA ALA A 437 -19.08 -9.30 0.73
C ALA A 437 -17.86 -8.77 -0.05
N GLY A 438 -16.76 -9.53 -0.06
CA GLY A 438 -15.59 -9.22 -0.89
C GLY A 438 -15.92 -9.15 -2.38
N LEU A 439 -16.69 -10.09 -2.90
CA LEU A 439 -17.14 -10.09 -4.31
C LEU A 439 -18.02 -8.88 -4.64
N VAL A 440 -18.98 -8.54 -3.76
CA VAL A 440 -19.85 -7.37 -3.92
C VAL A 440 -19.03 -6.09 -3.97
N TYR A 441 -18.07 -5.95 -3.05
CA TYR A 441 -17.20 -4.78 -2.99
C TYR A 441 -16.32 -4.68 -4.25
N PHE A 442 -15.71 -5.78 -4.69
CA PHE A 442 -14.94 -5.83 -5.93
C PHE A 442 -15.79 -5.41 -7.14
N GLY A 443 -17.05 -5.82 -7.21
CA GLY A 443 -17.98 -5.36 -8.24
C GLY A 443 -18.16 -3.83 -8.25
N GLY A 444 -18.24 -3.22 -7.07
CA GLY A 444 -18.26 -1.76 -6.89
C GLY A 444 -16.99 -1.07 -7.38
N VAL A 445 -15.82 -1.58 -6.97
CA VAL A 445 -14.50 -1.08 -7.39
C VAL A 445 -14.35 -1.16 -8.91
N ALA A 446 -14.63 -2.32 -9.50
CA ALA A 446 -14.56 -2.54 -10.94
C ALA A 446 -15.47 -1.58 -11.71
N ARG A 447 -16.70 -1.34 -11.22
CA ARG A 447 -17.64 -0.38 -11.82
C ARG A 447 -17.12 1.06 -11.75
N LYS A 448 -16.53 1.46 -10.61
CA LYS A 448 -15.91 2.78 -10.42
C LYS A 448 -14.71 2.99 -11.36
N MET A 449 -13.84 1.99 -11.48
CA MET A 449 -12.68 2.04 -12.39
C MET A 449 -13.11 2.12 -13.85
N ARG A 450 -14.12 1.34 -14.26
CA ARG A 450 -14.65 1.37 -15.63
C ARG A 450 -15.28 2.72 -15.99
N ARG A 451 -15.98 3.37 -15.05
CA ARG A 451 -16.56 4.71 -15.25
C ARG A 451 -15.49 5.80 -15.43
N ARG A 452 -14.36 5.69 -14.73
CA ARG A 452 -13.24 6.65 -14.82
C ARG A 452 -12.43 6.53 -16.11
N ALA A 453 -12.39 5.34 -16.72
CA ALA A 453 -11.63 5.06 -17.94
C ALA A 453 -12.33 5.51 -19.24
N ALA A 454 -12.95 6.69 -19.25
CA ALA A 454 -13.77 7.21 -20.36
C ALA A 454 -13.13 6.96 -21.75
N GLY A 455 -13.82 6.25 -22.64
CA GLY A 455 -13.51 6.24 -24.08
C GLY A 455 -13.17 4.93 -24.80
N GLY A 456 -13.50 3.73 -24.29
CA GLY A 456 -13.28 2.51 -25.07
C GLY A 456 -14.21 1.35 -24.72
N GLU A 457 -15.03 0.94 -25.70
CA GLU A 457 -15.85 -0.28 -25.66
C GLU A 457 -15.02 -1.58 -25.85
N GLU A 458 -13.92 -1.76 -25.11
CA GLU A 458 -13.41 -3.12 -24.95
C GLU A 458 -14.23 -3.81 -23.86
N ARG A 459 -15.16 -4.67 -24.28
CA ARG A 459 -15.76 -5.65 -23.37
C ARG A 459 -14.61 -6.48 -22.79
N ALA A 460 -14.42 -6.38 -21.48
CA ALA A 460 -13.56 -7.25 -20.70
C ALA A 460 -14.04 -8.70 -20.88
N GLY A 461 -13.54 -9.38 -21.90
CA GLY A 461 -13.90 -10.75 -22.21
C GLY A 461 -13.24 -11.67 -21.20
N LEU A 462 -14.04 -12.35 -20.39
CA LEU A 462 -13.61 -13.59 -19.77
C LEU A 462 -13.12 -14.51 -20.89
N GLY A 463 -11.90 -15.02 -20.76
CA GLY A 463 -11.31 -15.74 -21.88
C GLY A 463 -10.10 -16.58 -21.51
N PHE A 464 -9.96 -17.68 -22.24
CA PHE A 464 -8.82 -18.59 -22.15
C PHE A 464 -7.47 -17.88 -22.37
N LYS A 465 -7.45 -16.79 -23.16
CA LYS A 465 -6.26 -15.94 -23.33
C LYS A 465 -5.83 -15.26 -22.03
N ALA A 466 -6.76 -14.65 -21.29
CA ALA A 466 -6.49 -14.02 -20.00
C ALA A 466 -6.00 -15.05 -18.97
N PHE A 467 -6.62 -16.24 -18.95
CA PHE A 467 -6.15 -17.34 -18.11
C PHE A 467 -4.71 -17.76 -18.48
N LYS A 468 -4.38 -17.90 -19.77
CA LYS A 468 -3.03 -18.25 -20.21
C LYS A 468 -1.98 -17.21 -19.81
N VAL A 469 -2.35 -15.93 -19.77
CA VAL A 469 -1.48 -14.85 -19.27
C VAL A 469 -1.22 -15.02 -17.78
N LEU A 470 -2.25 -15.33 -16.99
CA LEU A 470 -2.14 -15.58 -15.53
C LEU A 470 -1.36 -16.87 -15.22
N ALA A 471 -1.66 -17.96 -15.92
CA ALA A 471 -1.10 -19.29 -15.62
C ALA A 471 0.42 -19.39 -15.86
N ARG A 472 0.96 -18.66 -16.84
CA ARG A 472 2.38 -18.76 -17.25
C ARG A 472 3.39 -18.49 -16.13
N PRO A 473 3.32 -17.37 -15.38
CA PRO A 473 4.17 -17.16 -14.21
C PRO A 473 3.67 -17.93 -12.98
N SER A 474 2.36 -18.15 -12.86
CA SER A 474 1.75 -18.84 -11.71
C SER A 474 2.13 -20.31 -11.58
N VAL A 475 2.56 -20.96 -12.67
CA VAL A 475 3.03 -22.36 -12.59
C VAL A 475 4.20 -22.51 -11.62
N TYR A 476 5.05 -21.48 -11.49
CA TYR A 476 6.21 -21.52 -10.61
C TYR A 476 5.81 -21.40 -9.14
N THR A 477 4.90 -20.48 -8.82
CA THR A 477 4.40 -20.29 -7.45
C THR A 477 3.50 -21.45 -7.01
N PHE A 478 2.68 -21.99 -7.93
CA PHE A 478 1.89 -23.19 -7.68
C PHE A 478 2.77 -24.41 -7.40
N ALA A 479 3.79 -24.67 -8.23
CA ALA A 479 4.69 -25.80 -8.03
C ALA A 479 5.47 -25.68 -6.72
N GLU A 480 5.94 -24.48 -6.39
CA GLU A 480 6.61 -24.19 -5.13
C GLU A 480 5.70 -24.51 -3.93
N SER A 481 4.50 -23.93 -3.90
CA SER A 481 3.54 -24.10 -2.79
C SER A 481 3.08 -25.56 -2.67
N ALA A 482 2.83 -26.24 -3.79
CA ALA A 482 2.46 -27.66 -3.80
C ALA A 482 3.55 -28.53 -3.15
N ILE A 483 4.82 -28.31 -3.48
CA ILE A 483 5.94 -29.06 -2.90
C ILE A 483 6.09 -28.74 -1.40
N ARG A 484 6.16 -27.45 -1.05
CA ARG A 484 6.33 -26.98 0.34
C ARG A 484 5.24 -27.54 1.25
N ASN A 485 3.98 -27.37 0.87
CA ASN A 485 2.84 -27.77 1.69
C ASN A 485 2.68 -29.30 1.75
N SER A 486 3.02 -30.03 0.69
CA SER A 486 3.02 -31.51 0.71
C SER A 486 4.06 -32.07 1.68
N LEU A 487 5.29 -31.53 1.65
CA LEU A 487 6.35 -31.94 2.58
C LEU A 487 6.02 -31.57 4.02
N TYR A 488 5.48 -30.38 4.24
CA TYR A 488 5.02 -29.93 5.55
C TYR A 488 3.94 -30.87 6.12
N LEU A 489 2.89 -31.16 5.36
CA LEU A 489 1.80 -32.03 5.80
C LEU A 489 2.27 -33.48 6.03
N TRP A 490 3.23 -33.96 5.24
CA TRP A 490 3.86 -35.26 5.47
C TRP A 490 4.51 -35.32 6.86
N LEU A 491 5.33 -34.33 7.23
CA LEU A 491 5.95 -34.24 8.55
C LEU A 491 4.91 -34.08 9.67
N VAL A 492 3.92 -33.23 9.48
CA VAL A 492 2.86 -32.96 10.47
C VAL A 492 2.03 -34.20 10.76
N SER A 493 1.68 -35.00 9.74
CA SER A 493 0.94 -36.26 9.96
C SER A 493 1.67 -37.21 10.91
N LYS A 494 3.01 -37.18 10.91
CA LYS A 494 3.85 -37.98 11.82
C LYS A 494 3.87 -37.39 13.22
N ILE A 495 3.88 -36.08 13.38
CA ILE A 495 3.76 -35.43 14.70
C ILE A 495 2.43 -35.81 15.36
N ILE A 496 1.32 -35.72 14.62
CA ILE A 496 -0.02 -36.02 15.14
C ILE A 496 -0.14 -37.48 15.55
N SER A 497 0.56 -38.38 14.85
CA SER A 497 0.57 -39.82 15.18
C SER A 497 1.27 -40.15 16.51
N LEU A 498 2.02 -39.22 17.12
CA LEU A 498 2.69 -39.44 18.41
C LEU A 498 1.73 -39.51 19.60
N GLY A 499 0.51 -38.95 19.48
CA GLY A 499 -0.52 -39.01 20.52
C GLY A 499 -1.31 -37.71 20.67
N ALA A 500 -2.42 -37.78 21.42
CA ALA A 500 -3.36 -36.66 21.57
C ALA A 500 -2.75 -35.43 22.27
N ALA A 501 -1.94 -35.62 23.32
CA ALA A 501 -1.27 -34.52 24.02
C ALA A 501 -0.28 -33.77 23.10
N TYR A 502 0.47 -34.52 22.29
CA TYR A 502 1.45 -33.96 21.35
C TYR A 502 0.77 -33.26 20.16
N GLY A 503 -0.31 -33.83 19.64
CA GLY A 503 -1.15 -33.20 18.62
C GLY A 503 -1.76 -31.88 19.10
N THR A 504 -2.28 -31.87 20.32
CA THR A 504 -2.84 -30.65 20.94
C THR A 504 -1.76 -29.60 21.19
N ALA A 505 -0.58 -30.01 21.68
CA ALA A 505 0.57 -29.10 21.86
C ALA A 505 1.03 -28.47 20.55
N TRP A 506 1.06 -29.25 19.45
CA TRP A 506 1.36 -28.76 18.11
C TRP A 506 0.29 -27.77 17.60
N GLY A 507 -0.99 -28.03 17.88
CA GLY A 507 -2.09 -27.11 17.62
C GLY A 507 -1.96 -25.77 18.34
N VAL A 508 -1.66 -25.81 19.64
CA VAL A 508 -1.37 -24.62 20.47
C VAL A 508 -0.16 -23.86 19.93
N PHE A 509 0.93 -24.58 19.64
CA PHE A 509 2.13 -24.00 19.05
C PHE A 509 1.83 -23.26 17.74
N ASN A 510 1.06 -23.86 16.83
CA ASN A 510 0.66 -23.19 15.58
C ASN A 510 -0.26 -22.00 15.80
N THR A 511 -1.09 -22.02 16.84
CA THR A 511 -1.95 -20.89 17.20
C THR A 511 -1.10 -19.69 17.64
N ILE A 512 -0.08 -19.93 18.46
CA ILE A 512 0.86 -18.88 18.89
C ILE A 512 1.66 -18.37 17.70
N ARG A 513 2.17 -19.29 16.88
CA ARG A 513 2.94 -18.97 15.68
C ARG A 513 2.14 -18.08 14.72
N TRP A 514 1.00 -18.53 14.24
CA TRP A 514 0.21 -17.79 13.25
C TRP A 514 -0.59 -16.63 13.86
N GLY A 515 -1.01 -16.75 15.12
CA GLY A 515 -1.88 -15.79 15.79
C GLY A 515 -1.14 -14.60 16.41
N LEU A 516 0.15 -14.75 16.71
CA LEU A 516 0.93 -13.70 17.38
C LEU A 516 2.20 -13.36 16.62
N VAL A 517 3.04 -14.36 16.36
CA VAL A 517 4.41 -14.17 15.84
C VAL A 517 4.40 -13.84 14.35
N MET A 518 3.55 -14.49 13.56
CA MET A 518 3.52 -14.27 12.11
C MET A 518 2.71 -13.04 11.69
N VAL A 519 1.86 -12.48 12.56
CA VAL A 519 1.00 -11.34 12.19
C VAL A 519 1.83 -10.12 11.77
N PRO A 520 2.84 -9.66 12.54
CA PRO A 520 3.72 -8.57 12.10
C PRO A 520 4.52 -8.93 10.84
N VAL A 521 5.05 -10.15 10.77
CA VAL A 521 5.87 -10.63 9.64
C VAL A 521 5.07 -10.66 8.33
N GLN A 522 3.82 -11.13 8.35
CA GLN A 522 2.92 -11.17 7.20
C GLN A 522 2.47 -9.78 6.78
N ALA A 523 2.21 -8.89 7.73
CA ALA A 523 1.89 -7.49 7.43
C ALA A 523 3.06 -6.77 6.73
N LEU A 524 4.29 -7.03 7.19
CA LEU A 524 5.52 -6.55 6.57
C LEU A 524 5.73 -7.18 5.19
N GLU A 525 5.50 -8.49 5.03
CA GLU A 525 5.65 -9.19 3.75
C GLU A 525 4.70 -8.60 2.69
N ALA A 526 3.41 -8.46 3.05
CA ALA A 526 2.39 -7.90 2.15
C ALA A 526 2.76 -6.48 1.70
N SER A 527 3.28 -5.67 2.62
CA SER A 527 3.74 -4.31 2.32
C SER A 527 5.02 -4.32 1.47
N THR A 528 5.97 -5.21 1.76
CA THR A 528 7.19 -5.40 0.97
C THR A 528 6.86 -5.78 -0.46
N LEU A 529 5.97 -6.76 -0.67
CA LEU A 529 5.58 -7.23 -2.00
C LEU A 529 5.01 -6.09 -2.84
N ALA A 530 4.12 -5.27 -2.28
CA ALA A 530 3.52 -4.15 -2.97
C ALA A 530 4.57 -3.11 -3.40
N PHE A 531 5.41 -2.64 -2.46
CA PHE A 531 6.34 -1.55 -2.73
C PHE A 531 7.56 -2.00 -3.56
N VAL A 532 8.08 -3.20 -3.34
CA VAL A 532 9.15 -3.76 -4.19
C VAL A 532 8.62 -4.02 -5.60
N GLY A 533 7.39 -4.52 -5.74
CA GLY A 533 6.73 -4.70 -7.04
C GLY A 533 6.57 -3.37 -7.80
N HIS A 534 6.14 -2.31 -7.12
CA HIS A 534 6.06 -0.97 -7.71
C HIS A 534 7.41 -0.43 -8.15
N ASN A 535 8.44 -0.54 -7.31
CA ASN A 535 9.79 -0.06 -7.65
C ASN A 535 10.38 -0.85 -8.82
N TRP A 536 10.17 -2.16 -8.85
CA TRP A 536 10.55 -3.03 -9.96
C TRP A 536 9.87 -2.62 -11.27
N GLY A 537 8.56 -2.35 -11.23
CA GLY A 537 7.80 -1.88 -12.38
C GLY A 537 8.29 -0.53 -12.93
N ARG A 538 8.53 0.45 -12.05
CA ARG A 538 9.08 1.77 -12.43
C ARG A 538 10.46 1.64 -13.06
N TRP A 539 11.34 0.84 -12.45
CA TRP A 539 12.66 0.59 -13.02
C TRP A 539 12.57 -0.10 -14.40
N ARG A 540 11.69 -1.08 -14.57
CA ARG A 540 11.47 -1.75 -15.87
C ARG A 540 10.97 -0.81 -16.96
N ALA A 541 10.12 0.16 -16.61
CA ALA A 541 9.68 1.19 -17.53
C ALA A 541 10.84 2.06 -18.01
N ARG A 542 11.71 2.50 -17.08
CA ARG A 542 12.93 3.29 -17.40
C ARG A 542 13.95 2.50 -18.21
N ALA A 543 14.19 1.24 -17.86
CA ALA A 543 15.18 0.37 -18.50
C ALA A 543 14.75 -0.15 -19.89
N GLY A 544 13.50 0.10 -20.31
CA GLY A 544 12.94 -0.31 -21.60
C GLY A 544 12.24 -1.66 -21.56
N VAL A 545 10.92 -1.61 -21.74
CA VAL A 545 9.97 -2.75 -21.68
C VAL A 545 10.31 -3.87 -22.68
N GLY A 546 10.85 -3.51 -23.86
CA GLY A 546 11.22 -4.45 -24.93
C GLY A 546 12.57 -5.15 -24.75
N LEU A 547 13.44 -4.67 -23.85
CA LEU A 547 14.76 -5.24 -23.63
C LEU A 547 14.66 -6.55 -22.83
N ARG A 548 15.13 -7.64 -23.45
CA ARG A 548 15.18 -8.98 -22.84
C ARG A 548 16.23 -9.10 -21.72
N ARG A 549 17.28 -8.29 -21.81
CA ARG A 549 18.44 -8.32 -20.90
C ARG A 549 18.81 -6.89 -20.49
N PRO A 550 17.95 -6.22 -19.71
CA PRO A 550 18.30 -4.91 -19.16
C PRO A 550 19.45 -5.05 -18.16
N LYS A 551 20.23 -3.97 -18.02
CA LYS A 551 21.33 -3.87 -17.05
C LYS A 551 20.94 -2.82 -16.02
N ALA A 552 20.92 -3.20 -14.74
CA ALA A 552 20.70 -2.25 -13.65
C ALA A 552 22.03 -1.73 -13.10
N GLU A 553 22.05 -0.48 -12.64
CA GLU A 553 23.13 0.02 -11.79
C GLU A 553 22.94 -0.38 -10.32
N GLY A 554 24.02 -0.41 -9.54
CA GLY A 554 23.95 -0.79 -8.12
C GLY A 554 22.99 0.11 -7.31
N LYS A 555 22.93 1.40 -7.62
CA LYS A 555 22.00 2.35 -6.99
C LYS A 555 20.54 2.00 -7.27
N GLU A 556 20.24 1.58 -8.51
CA GLU A 556 18.88 1.18 -8.90
C GLU A 556 18.46 -0.13 -8.22
N VAL A 557 19.39 -1.08 -8.05
CA VAL A 557 19.12 -2.31 -7.30
C VAL A 557 18.76 -1.98 -5.85
N ILE A 558 19.49 -1.07 -5.22
CA ILE A 558 19.20 -0.60 -3.85
C ILE A 558 17.83 0.07 -3.78
N GLU A 559 17.47 0.93 -4.76
CA GLU A 559 16.14 1.56 -4.85
C GLU A 559 15.01 0.52 -4.89
N ILE A 560 15.21 -0.57 -5.66
CA ILE A 560 14.23 -1.66 -5.78
C ILE A 560 14.05 -2.40 -4.44
N VAL A 561 15.14 -2.75 -3.76
CA VAL A 561 15.09 -3.59 -2.55
C VAL A 561 14.90 -2.82 -1.24
N ARG A 562 15.01 -1.48 -1.26
CA ARG A 562 14.91 -0.62 -0.06
C ARG A 562 13.69 -0.93 0.84
N PRO A 563 12.46 -1.13 0.32
CA PRO A 563 11.31 -1.46 1.18
C PRO A 563 11.49 -2.78 1.94
N ALA A 564 12.09 -3.80 1.31
CA ALA A 564 12.37 -5.08 1.98
C ALA A 564 13.42 -4.91 3.09
N LEU A 565 14.46 -4.10 2.87
CA LEU A 565 15.49 -3.84 3.88
C LEU A 565 14.92 -3.10 5.10
N ILE A 566 14.05 -2.12 4.88
CA ILE A 566 13.32 -1.45 5.97
C ILE A 566 12.46 -2.46 6.73
N SER A 567 11.77 -3.34 6.01
CA SER A 567 10.93 -4.40 6.60
C SER A 567 11.75 -5.38 7.43
N CYS A 568 12.98 -5.74 7.01
CA CYS A 568 13.88 -6.56 7.82
C CYS A 568 14.24 -5.90 9.15
N ILE A 569 14.50 -4.59 9.15
CA ILE A 569 14.83 -3.84 10.37
C ILE A 569 13.61 -3.83 11.31
N ILE A 570 12.42 -3.54 10.79
CA ILE A 570 11.18 -3.55 11.59
C ILE A 570 10.88 -4.95 12.11
N ALA A 571 11.03 -5.99 11.28
CA ALA A 571 10.84 -7.37 11.68
C ALA A 571 11.77 -7.72 12.85
N LEU A 572 13.06 -7.40 12.78
CA LEU A 572 13.99 -7.63 13.89
C LEU A 572 13.60 -6.85 15.15
N ALA A 573 13.18 -5.59 15.01
CA ALA A 573 12.78 -4.76 16.14
C ALA A 573 11.53 -5.29 16.88
N VAL A 574 10.64 -6.01 16.18
CA VAL A 574 9.42 -6.60 16.75
C VAL A 574 9.63 -8.04 17.20
N GLU A 575 10.21 -8.87 16.35
CA GLU A 575 10.36 -10.31 16.57
C GLU A 575 11.36 -10.64 17.68
N VAL A 576 12.46 -9.90 17.79
CA VAL A 576 13.48 -10.18 18.81
C VAL A 576 12.91 -10.00 20.22
N PRO A 577 12.29 -8.86 20.59
CA PRO A 577 11.64 -8.73 21.89
C PRO A 577 10.50 -9.74 22.10
N LEU A 578 9.68 -9.99 21.07
CA LEU A 578 8.56 -10.92 21.15
C LEU A 578 9.03 -12.35 21.48
N CYS A 579 10.01 -12.86 20.74
CA CYS A 579 10.58 -14.19 20.95
C CYS A 579 11.21 -14.34 22.34
N VAL A 580 11.96 -13.32 22.80
CA VAL A 580 12.57 -13.30 24.13
C VAL A 580 11.49 -13.32 25.23
N CYS A 581 10.48 -12.45 25.13
CA CYS A 581 9.41 -12.37 26.13
C CYS A 581 8.60 -13.68 26.20
N LEU A 582 8.26 -14.26 25.05
CA LEU A 582 7.56 -15.54 25.00
C LEU A 582 8.40 -16.67 25.59
N SER A 583 9.68 -16.76 25.25
CA SER A 583 10.57 -17.83 25.72
C SER A 583 10.85 -17.77 27.22
N LEU A 584 10.99 -16.56 27.78
CA LEU A 584 11.29 -16.36 29.20
C LEU A 584 10.05 -16.50 30.10
N TRP A 585 8.91 -15.90 29.71
CA TRP A 585 7.76 -15.76 30.62
C TRP A 585 6.43 -16.26 30.03
N GLY A 586 6.19 -16.09 28.73
CA GLY A 586 4.85 -16.22 28.16
C GLY A 586 4.40 -17.63 27.81
N MET A 587 5.30 -18.48 27.30
CA MET A 587 4.88 -19.69 26.56
C MET A 587 4.10 -20.71 27.38
N GLU A 588 4.53 -20.98 28.62
CA GLU A 588 3.87 -21.99 29.46
C GLU A 588 2.48 -21.52 29.88
N ALA A 589 2.37 -20.30 30.41
CA ALA A 589 1.11 -19.71 30.86
C ALA A 589 0.11 -19.59 29.70
N PHE A 590 0.56 -19.12 28.53
CA PHE A 590 -0.29 -18.98 27.36
C PHE A 590 -0.74 -20.34 26.79
N SER A 591 0.15 -21.33 26.79
CA SER A 591 -0.20 -22.68 26.34
C SER A 591 -1.16 -23.38 27.31
N TYR A 592 -1.00 -23.15 28.61
CA TYR A 592 -1.95 -23.63 29.63
C TYR A 592 -3.31 -22.97 29.47
N TYR A 593 -3.35 -21.65 29.23
CA TYR A 593 -4.58 -20.91 28.99
C TYR A 593 -5.38 -21.45 27.79
N LEU A 594 -4.70 -21.85 26.70
CA LEU A 594 -5.35 -22.39 25.50
C LEU A 594 -5.75 -23.86 25.61
N SER A 595 -5.00 -24.67 26.37
CA SER A 595 -5.20 -26.13 26.41
C SER A 595 -5.89 -26.66 27.65
N GLY A 596 -5.88 -25.90 28.76
CA GLY A 596 -6.33 -26.37 30.08
C GLY A 596 -5.48 -27.50 30.67
N SER A 597 -4.36 -27.87 30.05
CA SER A 597 -3.53 -29.01 30.44
C SER A 597 -2.08 -28.62 30.69
N THR A 598 -1.58 -28.91 31.88
CA THR A 598 -0.18 -28.67 32.27
C THR A 598 0.79 -29.51 31.43
N GLU A 599 0.42 -30.74 31.08
CA GLU A 599 1.24 -31.61 30.23
C GLU A 599 1.43 -31.00 28.84
N VAL A 600 0.32 -30.56 28.21
CA VAL A 600 0.33 -29.92 26.89
C VAL A 600 1.14 -28.61 26.93
N ALA A 601 0.98 -27.81 27.99
CA ALA A 601 1.70 -26.56 28.17
C ALA A 601 3.22 -26.76 28.29
N LEU A 602 3.67 -27.77 29.03
CA LEU A 602 5.09 -28.10 29.15
C LEU A 602 5.69 -28.60 27.83
N ILE A 603 4.94 -29.40 27.07
CA ILE A 603 5.35 -29.84 25.74
C ILE A 603 5.46 -28.63 24.80
N ALA A 604 4.47 -27.74 24.74
CA ALA A 604 4.48 -26.55 23.89
C ALA A 604 5.60 -25.56 24.26
N LYS A 605 5.87 -25.38 25.57
CA LYS A 605 7.02 -24.61 26.07
C LYS A 605 8.34 -25.20 25.57
N LYS A 606 8.51 -26.52 25.70
CA LYS A 606 9.70 -27.23 25.17
C LYS A 606 9.77 -27.09 23.65
N MET A 607 8.64 -27.13 22.94
CA MET A 607 8.60 -26.96 21.51
C MET A 607 9.19 -25.61 21.09
N TRP A 608 8.66 -24.54 21.67
CA TRP A 608 9.04 -23.16 21.39
C TRP A 608 10.51 -22.87 21.70
N LYS A 609 10.99 -23.20 22.91
CA LYS A 609 12.37 -22.92 23.34
C LYS A 609 13.46 -23.52 22.45
N ASN A 610 13.14 -24.54 21.67
CA ASN A 610 14.13 -25.18 20.79
C ASN A 610 14.24 -24.52 19.41
N ILE A 611 13.28 -23.67 19.02
CA ILE A 611 13.20 -23.07 17.68
C ILE A 611 12.86 -21.57 17.69
N ASP A 612 12.73 -20.95 18.85
CA ASP A 612 12.39 -19.52 19.02
C ASP A 612 13.37 -18.60 18.30
N TRP A 613 14.67 -18.81 18.49
CA TRP A 613 15.71 -18.02 17.80
C TRP A 613 15.70 -18.22 16.28
N CYS A 614 15.21 -19.36 15.77
CA CYS A 614 15.05 -19.61 14.34
C CYS A 614 13.97 -18.70 13.72
N TYR A 615 12.97 -18.25 14.50
CA TYR A 615 11.94 -17.32 14.00
C TYR A 615 12.49 -15.92 13.71
N ILE A 616 13.57 -15.52 14.37
CA ILE A 616 14.26 -14.26 14.06
C ILE A 616 14.79 -14.30 12.62
N PHE A 617 15.41 -15.41 12.23
CA PHE A 617 15.85 -15.64 10.85
C PHE A 617 14.66 -15.69 9.89
N TYR A 618 13.57 -16.36 10.28
CA TYR A 618 12.37 -16.45 9.46
C TYR A 618 11.75 -15.09 9.17
N GLY A 619 11.65 -14.21 10.17
CA GLY A 619 11.13 -12.85 10.02
C GLY A 619 11.89 -12.06 8.95
N VAL A 620 13.22 -12.12 8.94
CA VAL A 620 14.09 -11.45 7.95
C VAL A 620 14.01 -12.14 6.58
N LEU A 621 14.11 -13.47 6.56
CA LEU A 621 14.03 -14.29 5.35
C LEU A 621 12.78 -14.00 4.55
N THR A 622 11.62 -13.92 5.19
CA THR A 622 10.34 -13.67 4.51
C THR A 622 10.36 -12.35 3.74
N GLN A 623 10.95 -11.29 4.32
CA GLN A 623 11.07 -10.00 3.63
C GLN A 623 12.07 -10.04 2.46
N LEU A 624 13.16 -10.79 2.63
CA LEU A 624 14.15 -11.00 1.57
C LEU A 624 13.56 -11.81 0.40
N ALA A 625 12.86 -12.90 0.71
CA ALA A 625 12.21 -13.76 -0.29
C ALA A 625 11.13 -13.01 -1.08
N ALA A 626 10.44 -12.05 -0.45
CA ALA A 626 9.47 -11.17 -1.11
C ALA A 626 10.08 -10.38 -2.28
N ILE A 627 11.39 -10.07 -2.26
CA ILE A 627 12.08 -9.42 -3.38
C ILE A 627 12.07 -10.33 -4.62
N LEU A 628 12.43 -11.61 -4.45
CA LEU A 628 12.45 -12.56 -5.57
C LEU A 628 11.04 -12.79 -6.12
N LEU A 629 10.06 -12.88 -5.21
CA LEU A 629 8.66 -13.09 -5.58
C LEU A 629 8.10 -11.89 -6.36
N ALA A 630 8.34 -10.66 -5.90
CA ALA A 630 7.87 -9.44 -6.54
C ALA A 630 8.57 -9.12 -7.87
N THR A 631 9.78 -9.64 -8.11
CA THR A 631 10.58 -9.33 -9.30
C THR A 631 10.58 -10.44 -10.36
N ASN A 632 10.92 -11.68 -9.96
CA ASN A 632 10.98 -12.82 -10.87
C ASN A 632 10.69 -14.15 -10.14
N PRO A 633 9.45 -14.67 -10.24
CA PRO A 633 9.02 -15.90 -9.57
C PRO A 633 9.81 -17.15 -9.91
N ARG A 634 10.56 -17.18 -11.03
CA ARG A 634 11.41 -18.34 -11.35
C ARG A 634 12.56 -18.48 -10.36
N TRP A 635 13.15 -17.36 -9.96
CA TRP A 635 14.23 -17.36 -8.96
C TRP A 635 13.70 -17.70 -7.58
N TYR A 636 12.46 -17.28 -7.28
CA TYR A 636 11.75 -17.69 -6.08
C TYR A 636 11.49 -19.21 -6.04
N LEU A 637 11.13 -19.84 -7.16
CA LEU A 637 11.03 -21.30 -7.21
C LEU A 637 12.40 -21.98 -7.03
N TYR A 638 13.47 -21.45 -7.61
CA TYR A 638 14.79 -22.06 -7.49
C TYR A 638 15.31 -22.09 -6.05
N GLN A 639 15.15 -21.00 -5.30
CA GLN A 639 15.50 -21.01 -3.86
C GLN A 639 14.60 -21.98 -3.11
N ALA A 640 13.28 -21.97 -3.35
CA ALA A 640 12.38 -22.83 -2.60
C ALA A 640 12.63 -24.32 -2.88
N LEU A 641 13.03 -24.68 -4.11
CA LEU A 641 13.47 -26.03 -4.43
C LEU A 641 14.79 -26.39 -3.74
N GLY A 642 15.72 -25.44 -3.62
CA GLY A 642 16.97 -25.60 -2.87
C GLY A 642 16.68 -26.05 -1.45
N SER A 643 15.92 -25.25 -0.69
CA SER A 643 15.43 -25.59 0.64
C SER A 643 14.70 -26.94 0.72
N ASN A 644 13.64 -27.11 -0.07
CA ASN A 644 12.75 -28.25 0.08
C ASN A 644 13.43 -29.57 -0.29
N ILE A 645 14.29 -29.58 -1.31
CA ILE A 645 14.99 -30.78 -1.78
C ILE A 645 16.24 -31.06 -0.93
N LEU A 646 17.00 -30.05 -0.53
CA LEU A 646 18.28 -30.27 0.16
C LEU A 646 18.11 -30.42 1.67
N TRP A 647 17.04 -29.89 2.26
CA TRP A 647 16.81 -29.94 3.70
C TRP A 647 15.57 -30.74 4.07
N VAL A 648 14.38 -30.28 3.66
CA VAL A 648 13.11 -30.81 4.19
C VAL A 648 12.85 -32.24 3.73
N LEU A 649 13.06 -32.55 2.45
CA LEU A 649 12.79 -33.87 1.87
C LEU A 649 13.67 -34.99 2.48
N PRO A 650 15.00 -34.84 2.61
CA PRO A 650 15.84 -35.84 3.29
C PRO A 650 15.35 -36.13 4.70
N TRP A 651 15.02 -35.09 5.47
CA TRP A 651 14.50 -35.25 6.82
C TRP A 651 13.12 -35.90 6.85
N ALA A 652 12.22 -35.56 5.94
CA ALA A 652 10.91 -36.22 5.80
C ALA A 652 11.06 -37.72 5.54
N ILE A 653 12.00 -38.12 4.67
CA ILE A 653 12.29 -39.52 4.40
C ILE A 653 12.84 -40.21 5.66
N VAL A 654 13.80 -39.61 6.36
CA VAL A 654 14.37 -40.17 7.61
C VAL A 654 13.27 -40.38 8.64
N MET A 655 12.37 -39.41 8.82
CA MET A 655 11.26 -39.51 9.78
C MET A 655 10.25 -40.62 9.45
N THR A 656 10.23 -41.16 8.22
CA THR A 656 9.41 -42.34 7.92
C THR A 656 10.02 -43.66 8.36
N LYS A 657 11.34 -43.70 8.56
CA LYS A 657 12.07 -44.93 8.91
C LYS A 657 12.36 -45.03 10.40
N VAL A 658 12.51 -43.90 11.08
CA VAL A 658 12.83 -43.87 12.51
C VAL A 658 11.55 -43.97 13.34
N GLN A 659 11.38 -45.06 14.11
CA GLN A 659 10.34 -45.15 15.13
C GLN A 659 10.76 -44.31 16.35
N MET A 660 10.08 -43.17 16.54
CA MET A 660 10.43 -42.21 17.58
C MET A 660 9.57 -42.40 18.83
N SER A 661 10.23 -42.41 20.00
CA SER A 661 9.54 -42.24 21.28
C SER A 661 9.22 -40.75 21.54
N GLN A 662 8.11 -40.47 22.24
CA GLN A 662 7.66 -39.10 22.54
C GLN A 662 8.75 -38.25 23.22
N ALA A 663 9.60 -38.86 24.05
CA ALA A 663 10.67 -38.17 24.78
C ALA A 663 11.74 -37.53 23.87
N HIS A 664 12.05 -38.16 22.74
CA HIS A 664 13.13 -37.75 21.83
C HIS A 664 12.62 -37.12 20.53
N ALA A 665 11.34 -37.27 20.20
CA ALA A 665 10.75 -36.78 18.95
C ALA A 665 11.10 -35.32 18.67
N TRP A 666 10.95 -34.43 19.66
CA TRP A 666 11.20 -33.01 19.43
C TRP A 666 12.66 -32.64 19.14
N LYS A 667 13.63 -33.43 19.60
CA LYS A 667 15.04 -33.17 19.29
C LYS A 667 15.31 -33.23 17.77
N TYR A 668 14.60 -34.10 17.07
CA TYR A 668 14.66 -34.20 15.62
C TYR A 668 13.80 -33.13 14.98
N TYR A 669 12.53 -32.97 15.40
CA TYR A 669 11.65 -31.97 14.81
C TYR A 669 12.17 -30.53 14.96
N SER A 670 12.91 -30.20 16.02
CA SER A 670 13.56 -28.88 16.15
C SER A 670 14.64 -28.68 15.08
N ILE A 671 15.39 -29.71 14.71
CA ILE A 671 16.37 -29.66 13.61
C ILE A 671 15.67 -29.55 12.27
N ILE A 672 14.59 -30.31 12.08
CA ILE A 672 13.83 -30.33 10.83
C ILE A 672 13.21 -28.96 10.57
N PHE A 673 12.39 -28.46 11.51
CA PHE A 673 11.69 -27.19 11.35
C PHE A 673 12.58 -25.98 11.62
N GLY A 674 13.27 -25.95 12.77
CA GLY A 674 14.14 -24.82 13.11
C GLY A 674 15.34 -24.71 12.19
N GLY A 675 15.97 -25.84 11.84
CA GLY A 675 17.06 -25.87 10.88
C GLY A 675 16.64 -25.49 9.47
N ALA A 676 15.42 -25.82 9.04
CA ALA A 676 14.90 -25.36 7.75
C ALA A 676 14.83 -23.83 7.69
N LEU A 677 14.29 -23.17 8.72
CA LEU A 677 14.20 -21.70 8.76
C LEU A 677 15.58 -21.02 8.63
N VAL A 678 16.60 -21.61 9.25
CA VAL A 678 17.98 -21.08 9.19
C VAL A 678 18.62 -21.40 7.84
N PHE A 679 18.43 -22.60 7.31
CA PHE A 679 18.93 -22.98 5.98
C PHE A 679 18.34 -22.07 4.90
N ASP A 680 17.03 -21.83 4.95
CA ASP A 680 16.31 -21.00 4.00
C ASP A 680 16.81 -19.55 4.03
N PHE A 681 17.16 -19.03 5.21
CA PHE A 681 17.75 -17.71 5.36
C PHE A 681 19.04 -17.57 4.54
N PHE A 682 19.93 -18.55 4.63
CA PHE A 682 21.18 -18.54 3.86
C PHE A 682 20.94 -18.80 2.37
N ASP A 683 20.06 -19.73 2.02
CA ASP A 683 19.74 -20.05 0.63
C ASP A 683 19.15 -18.84 -0.10
N VAL A 684 18.13 -18.19 0.46
CA VAL A 684 17.54 -16.97 -0.11
C VAL A 684 18.56 -15.85 -0.21
N SER A 685 19.41 -15.68 0.80
CA SER A 685 20.47 -14.66 0.76
C SER A 685 21.45 -14.89 -0.39
N ILE A 686 21.89 -16.13 -0.60
CA ILE A 686 22.77 -16.51 -1.71
C ILE A 686 22.09 -16.27 -3.05
N VAL A 687 20.83 -16.72 -3.19
CA VAL A 687 20.06 -16.57 -4.43
C VAL A 687 19.79 -15.10 -4.75
N LEU A 688 19.55 -14.25 -3.75
CA LEU A 688 19.39 -12.81 -3.91
C LEU A 688 20.68 -12.13 -4.39
N VAL A 689 21.83 -12.50 -3.83
CA VAL A 689 23.13 -11.98 -4.27
C VAL A 689 23.38 -12.37 -5.74
N LEU A 690 23.08 -13.61 -6.11
CA LEU A 690 23.20 -14.09 -7.50
C LEU A 690 22.22 -13.38 -8.44
N TRP A 691 20.99 -13.14 -8.00
CA TRP A 691 19.97 -12.38 -8.72
C TRP A 691 20.45 -10.95 -8.98
N ALA A 692 20.88 -10.24 -7.94
CA ALA A 692 21.39 -8.87 -8.03
C ALA A 692 22.60 -8.80 -8.96
N TRP A 693 23.56 -9.72 -8.81
CA TRP A 693 24.74 -9.81 -9.66
C TRP A 693 24.38 -10.03 -11.14
N ARG A 694 23.43 -10.93 -11.44
CA ARG A 694 23.00 -11.17 -12.83
C ARG A 694 22.24 -9.99 -13.43
N LEU A 695 21.46 -9.28 -12.62
CA LEU A 695 20.77 -8.06 -13.02
C LEU A 695 21.77 -6.94 -13.37
N MET A 696 22.78 -6.73 -12.52
CA MET A 696 23.83 -5.74 -12.75
C MET A 696 24.75 -6.06 -13.94
N LYS A 697 24.92 -7.34 -14.28
CA LYS A 697 25.69 -7.77 -15.45
C LYS A 697 24.88 -7.86 -16.74
N GLY A 698 23.58 -7.54 -16.72
CA GLY A 698 22.71 -7.68 -17.89
C GLY A 698 22.58 -9.13 -18.38
N LYS A 699 22.81 -10.11 -17.50
CA LYS A 699 22.69 -11.55 -17.82
C LYS A 699 21.31 -12.09 -17.50
N MET A 700 20.49 -11.32 -16.77
CA MET A 700 19.14 -11.70 -16.40
C MET A 700 18.20 -11.62 -17.61
N THR A 701 17.55 -12.74 -17.95
CA THR A 701 16.57 -12.77 -19.03
C THR A 701 15.19 -12.53 -18.47
N LEU A 702 14.58 -11.42 -18.86
CA LEU A 702 13.23 -11.05 -18.45
C LEU A 702 12.20 -11.35 -19.56
N PRO A 703 10.99 -11.80 -19.21
CA PRO A 703 9.95 -12.07 -20.18
C PRO A 703 9.59 -10.79 -20.97
N ARG A 704 9.31 -10.94 -22.27
CA ARG A 704 8.75 -9.84 -23.07
C ARG A 704 7.37 -9.51 -22.53
N ILE A 705 7.18 -8.28 -22.09
CA ILE A 705 5.85 -7.80 -21.71
C ILE A 705 5.07 -7.67 -23.03
N HIS A 706 4.06 -8.51 -23.23
CA HIS A 706 3.25 -8.49 -24.44
C HIS A 706 2.28 -7.30 -24.32
N ASN A 707 2.31 -6.40 -25.31
CA ASN A 707 1.43 -5.22 -25.38
C ASN A 707 -0.05 -5.58 -25.67
N THR A 708 -0.40 -6.86 -25.79
CA THR A 708 -1.74 -7.30 -26.17
C THR A 708 -2.25 -8.45 -25.31
N LEU A 709 -3.53 -8.36 -24.92
CA LEU A 709 -4.40 -9.51 -24.68
C LEU A 709 -4.83 -10.14 -26.02
#